data_AF-E3RLF5-F1
#
_entry.id   AF-E3RLF5-F1
#
_cell.length_a   1.000
_cell.length_b   1.000
_cell.length_c   1.000
_cell.angle_alpha   90.00
_cell.angle_beta   90.00
_cell.angle_gamma   90.00
#
_symmetry.space_group_name_H-M   'P 1'
#
loop_
_entity.id
_entity.type
_entity.pdbx_description
1 polymer ?
#
loop_
_entity_poly.entity_id
_entity_poly.type
_entity_poly.pdbx_seq_one_letter_code
_entity_poly.pdbx_strand_id
1 'polypeptide(L)'
;MRSYLLPVLATVALSKASAIPFDLTSAKRVVGSWDDAYAKATAALAKLSQDEKVGLVTGVGWQNGPCVGNTKAAASIGYPSLCLQDGPLGIRYVNGVTAFSAGIHAASTWDIDLVRQRGSFLGAESKALGINVQLGPSAGPLGKHPDGGRNWEGFGSDPYLQGIMMAHTIEGMQESGVQATAKHWLVNEQELKRETMSSDVSDRILREIYAWPFQDAAHSNVAAFMCSYNKINGTWACESEGIMQKMLKDEMGHRGYIMSDWNAQHTTTGSANGGLDMTMPGSDFNVPQGSKFWGPQLASAIGNGTVKQARLDDMVTRVLASWYLLGQDKSYPNVSFNSWNIVTRDVAKDHKTNVRATARDGIVLLKNTQSALPLSKPKSIAVIGSDSIVNPRGANACVDRGCTEGTLAMGWGSGSVEFPYLVAPLDAIKAQAQKDGTTVKSAPTDNASQGAAAAQNASIAVVCINANGGEGYITVEGNAGDRINLDPWHNGNALVEAVAAVNKKTVVVVHSVGPVIMERWIENPNVVAVVWAGLPGQESGNGLVDILYGAASPSGKLPYTIAKKQSDYGTVITNGDDKDWSLNIDYRHFDAQGITPRFEFGFGLSYTNFTYSDLSITGKPSAGPATGRIAPGGPADLFETVATVTAKISNSGKVAGAEVPQLYIGYPKSTDSSPKQLRGFSKLKLNAGANGVATFKLRRRDLSYFDEATMKWTVASGEYQVFVGASSRDVRLTGKIVVPPVEGISKLNAYPYQTNKTTYIISPLIMLSQMFKPSTIRSAGRLGRVTKNPVQARYLATVQANTQRAMPTPTMRKATEISNEPATFTIKNGPIFEGKSFGAKTNVSGEAVFTTSLVGYPESMTDPSYRGQILVFTQPLIGNYGVPSSARDEHGLLRYFESPWIQASGIVVQDYALKHSHWTAVESLAQWCAREGVPAISGVDTREIVTYLREQGSSLARISVGEEYDADEDEAYIDPEAINLVRRVSTKAPFHVSSSLGDMHVALIDCGVKENILRSLVSRGASVTCFPFDYPIHKVAHHFDGVFISNGPGDPTHCTTTVHNLRKLFETSQIPVMGICMGHQLIALAAGAKTIKLKYGNRAHNIPALDLTTGKCHITSQNHGYAVDPTTLTSEWREYFTNLNDQSNEGLIHNSRPIFSAQFHPEAKGGPLDSAYLFDKYMENVQQYKSHQAGLSERNNKPSPLLVDLLSKQRVGVHPAAPDFEGHAAGMDGQQIDIGGPVAPSYQPITQKPVASAA
;
A
#
# COMPACT_ATOMS: atom_id res chain seq x y z
N MET A 1 41.08 38.11 -36.61
CA MET A 1 41.53 37.94 -35.20
C MET A 1 40.70 38.85 -34.32
N ARG A 2 40.17 38.28 -33.22
CA ARG A 2 39.74 38.96 -31.98
C ARG A 2 38.49 39.85 -32.09
N SER A 3 37.27 39.35 -31.82
CA SER A 3 36.73 38.38 -30.84
C SER A 3 36.34 39.00 -29.49
N TYR A 4 35.23 38.45 -28.98
CA TYR A 4 34.72 38.45 -27.61
C TYR A 4 33.71 39.54 -27.25
N LEU A 5 32.43 39.12 -27.25
CA LEU A 5 31.37 39.38 -26.23
C LEU A 5 29.93 39.51 -26.77
N LEU A 6 29.60 38.82 -27.86
CA LEU A 6 28.21 38.41 -28.15
C LEU A 6 28.16 36.92 -28.51
N PRO A 7 28.30 36.01 -27.52
CA PRO A 7 27.36 34.88 -27.42
C PRO A 7 27.23 34.35 -25.98
N VAL A 8 26.30 34.88 -25.17
CA VAL A 8 25.93 34.23 -23.88
C VAL A 8 24.41 34.21 -23.64
N LEU A 9 23.60 34.92 -24.44
CA LEU A 9 22.15 35.02 -24.23
C LEU A 9 21.29 34.05 -25.05
N ALA A 10 21.89 33.19 -25.89
CA ALA A 10 21.17 32.19 -26.69
C ALA A 10 21.30 30.74 -26.17
N THR A 11 22.05 30.50 -25.10
CA THR A 11 22.32 29.16 -24.53
C THR A 11 21.56 28.84 -23.25
N VAL A 12 20.71 29.75 -22.75
CA VAL A 12 19.89 29.52 -21.54
C VAL A 12 18.41 29.28 -21.87
N ALA A 13 18.00 29.45 -23.13
CA ALA A 13 16.60 29.26 -23.57
C ALA A 13 16.30 27.85 -24.15
N LEU A 14 17.29 26.96 -24.27
CA LEU A 14 17.12 25.60 -24.82
C LEU A 14 17.36 24.46 -23.79
N SER A 15 17.62 24.79 -22.52
CA SER A 15 17.75 23.80 -21.42
C SER A 15 16.56 23.81 -20.44
N LYS A 16 15.47 24.54 -20.75
CA LYS A 16 14.22 24.55 -19.95
C LYS A 16 13.09 23.66 -20.53
N ALA A 17 13.43 22.70 -21.39
CA ALA A 17 12.48 21.68 -21.87
C ALA A 17 12.57 20.35 -21.08
N SER A 18 13.23 20.36 -19.91
CA SER A 18 13.33 19.21 -19.02
C SER A 18 12.58 19.51 -17.74
N ALA A 19 11.57 18.69 -17.44
CA ALA A 19 10.61 18.81 -16.34
C ALA A 19 9.50 19.85 -16.56
N ILE A 20 8.50 19.47 -17.36
CA ILE A 20 7.13 19.85 -17.02
C ILE A 20 6.86 19.23 -15.63
N PRO A 21 6.52 20.02 -14.60
CA PRO A 21 6.00 19.46 -13.36
C PRO A 21 4.68 18.80 -13.72
N PHE A 22 4.67 17.46 -13.76
CA PHE A 22 3.43 16.72 -13.94
C PHE A 22 2.69 16.84 -12.60
N ASP A 23 1.59 17.56 -12.62
CA ASP A 23 0.69 17.69 -11.49
C ASP A 23 -0.02 16.34 -11.27
N LEU A 24 0.60 15.46 -10.48
CA LEU A 24 0.10 14.12 -10.16
C LEU A 24 -1.01 14.15 -9.09
N THR A 25 -1.54 15.31 -8.74
CA THR A 25 -2.59 15.43 -7.71
C THR A 25 -4.00 15.21 -8.29
N SER A 26 -4.23 14.07 -8.93
CA SER A 26 -5.56 13.48 -8.92
C SER A 26 -5.72 12.81 -7.56
N ALA A 27 -6.56 13.38 -6.70
CA ALA A 27 -6.86 12.81 -5.39
C ALA A 27 -7.35 11.36 -5.59
N LYS A 28 -6.62 10.38 -5.04
CA LYS A 28 -6.99 8.96 -5.10
C LYS A 28 -8.44 8.80 -4.64
N ARG A 29 -9.34 8.37 -5.52
CA ARG A 29 -10.69 8.02 -5.13
C ARG A 29 -10.60 6.79 -4.23
N VAL A 30 -11.10 6.89 -3.01
CA VAL A 30 -11.15 5.74 -2.09
C VAL A 30 -12.13 4.73 -2.67
N VAL A 31 -11.62 3.57 -3.10
CA VAL A 31 -12.43 2.38 -3.41
C VAL A 31 -13.13 1.91 -2.13
N GLY A 32 -14.39 1.49 -2.20
CA GLY A 32 -15.14 1.03 -1.03
C GLY A 32 -14.54 -0.22 -0.38
N SER A 33 -15.03 -0.60 0.79
CA SER A 33 -14.68 -1.89 1.39
C SER A 33 -15.57 -3.01 0.83
N TRP A 34 -15.04 -4.23 0.74
CA TRP A 34 -15.85 -5.38 0.37
C TRP A 34 -16.98 -5.66 1.37
N ASP A 35 -16.81 -5.33 2.65
CA ASP A 35 -17.86 -5.54 3.66
C ASP A 35 -19.06 -4.63 3.42
N ASP A 36 -18.83 -3.34 3.12
CA ASP A 36 -19.90 -2.40 2.76
C ASP A 36 -20.58 -2.82 1.44
N ALA A 37 -19.77 -3.26 0.47
CA ALA A 37 -20.27 -3.71 -0.83
C ALA A 37 -21.15 -4.96 -0.69
N TYR A 38 -20.73 -5.93 0.12
CA TYR A 38 -21.51 -7.14 0.42
C TYR A 38 -22.79 -6.80 1.19
N ALA A 39 -22.74 -5.90 2.17
CA ALA A 39 -23.94 -5.47 2.89
C ALA A 39 -25.01 -4.88 1.94
N LYS A 40 -24.59 -4.04 0.99
CA LYS A 40 -25.48 -3.52 -0.05
C LYS A 40 -25.97 -4.59 -1.02
N ALA A 41 -25.08 -5.50 -1.44
CA ALA A 41 -25.41 -6.60 -2.32
C ALA A 41 -26.48 -7.51 -1.70
N THR A 42 -26.33 -7.88 -0.42
CA THR A 42 -27.32 -8.67 0.32
C THR A 42 -28.66 -7.95 0.43
N ALA A 43 -28.66 -6.64 0.71
CA ALA A 43 -29.90 -5.85 0.76
C ALA A 43 -30.60 -5.74 -0.60
N ALA A 44 -29.84 -5.69 -1.70
CA ALA A 44 -30.36 -5.66 -3.06
C ALA A 44 -30.87 -7.04 -3.50
N LEU A 45 -30.15 -8.12 -3.18
CA LEU A 45 -30.52 -9.50 -3.49
C LEU A 45 -31.93 -9.85 -2.98
N ALA A 46 -32.30 -9.38 -1.79
CA ALA A 46 -33.60 -9.61 -1.18
C ALA A 46 -34.78 -9.00 -1.96
N LYS A 47 -34.52 -8.09 -2.90
CA LYS A 47 -35.54 -7.41 -3.73
C LYS A 47 -35.69 -8.01 -5.12
N LEU A 48 -34.80 -8.93 -5.51
CA LEU A 48 -34.76 -9.50 -6.86
C LEU A 48 -35.70 -10.70 -6.99
N SER A 49 -36.45 -10.72 -8.08
CA SER A 49 -37.14 -11.94 -8.53
C SER A 49 -36.15 -13.00 -9.01
N GLN A 50 -36.62 -14.25 -9.15
CA GLN A 50 -35.78 -15.34 -9.67
C GLN A 50 -35.28 -15.06 -11.09
N ASP A 51 -36.14 -14.50 -11.95
CA ASP A 51 -35.79 -14.17 -13.33
C ASP A 51 -34.74 -13.05 -13.41
N GLU A 52 -34.82 -12.04 -12.53
CA GLU A 52 -33.79 -11.01 -12.44
C GLU A 52 -32.47 -11.60 -11.96
N LYS A 53 -32.47 -12.45 -10.92
CA LYS A 53 -31.25 -13.13 -10.45
C LYS A 53 -30.56 -13.92 -11.57
N VAL A 54 -31.33 -14.74 -12.30
CA VAL A 54 -30.82 -15.50 -13.46
C VAL A 54 -30.33 -14.58 -14.58
N GLY A 55 -31.03 -13.46 -14.80
CA GLY A 55 -30.66 -12.46 -15.81
C GLY A 55 -29.36 -11.70 -15.51
N LEU A 56 -29.04 -11.49 -14.24
CA LEU A 56 -27.80 -10.82 -13.80
C LEU A 56 -26.55 -11.66 -14.06
N VAL A 57 -26.67 -12.99 -14.04
CA VAL A 57 -25.55 -13.94 -14.17
C VAL A 57 -25.43 -14.56 -15.57
N THR A 58 -26.37 -14.27 -16.46
CA THR A 58 -26.41 -14.82 -17.82
C THR A 58 -26.25 -13.70 -18.84
N GLY A 59 -25.23 -13.79 -19.69
CA GLY A 59 -25.10 -12.89 -20.83
C GLY A 59 -26.31 -12.97 -21.78
N VAL A 60 -26.63 -11.88 -22.46
CA VAL A 60 -27.80 -11.78 -23.35
C VAL A 60 -27.63 -12.52 -24.69
N GLY A 61 -26.46 -13.11 -24.93
CA GLY A 61 -26.06 -13.78 -26.15
C GLY A 61 -25.12 -12.91 -27.02
N TRP A 62 -24.30 -13.57 -27.84
CA TRP A 62 -23.35 -12.92 -28.74
C TRP A 62 -24.04 -11.88 -29.64
N GLN A 63 -23.50 -10.66 -29.68
CA GLN A 63 -23.99 -9.51 -30.43
C GLN A 63 -25.41 -9.00 -30.11
N ASN A 64 -26.05 -9.50 -29.05
CA ASN A 64 -27.41 -9.05 -28.66
C ASN A 64 -27.42 -7.79 -27.78
N GLY A 65 -26.26 -7.37 -27.25
CA GLY A 65 -26.08 -6.13 -26.52
C GLY A 65 -25.11 -5.18 -27.24
N PRO A 66 -25.01 -3.91 -26.83
CA PRO A 66 -24.10 -2.95 -27.44
C PRO A 66 -22.62 -3.19 -27.13
N CYS A 67 -22.28 -3.91 -26.04
CA CYS A 67 -20.90 -4.21 -25.67
C CYS A 67 -20.52 -5.63 -26.09
N VAL A 68 -19.25 -6.00 -25.95
CA VAL A 68 -18.74 -7.35 -26.27
C VAL A 68 -19.44 -8.42 -25.40
N GLY A 69 -19.82 -8.06 -24.16
CA GLY A 69 -20.74 -8.82 -23.33
C GLY A 69 -21.72 -7.91 -22.59
N ASN A 70 -22.96 -8.36 -22.43
CA ASN A 70 -24.00 -7.67 -21.67
C ASN A 70 -24.80 -8.66 -20.82
N THR A 71 -25.15 -8.30 -19.58
CA THR A 71 -26.16 -9.02 -18.77
C THR A 71 -27.54 -8.36 -18.88
N LYS A 72 -28.59 -8.96 -18.31
CA LYS A 72 -29.90 -8.28 -18.22
C LYS A 72 -29.91 -7.21 -17.13
N ALA A 73 -30.71 -6.16 -17.34
CA ALA A 73 -30.99 -5.15 -16.33
C ALA A 73 -31.99 -5.65 -15.29
N ALA A 74 -31.96 -5.09 -14.07
CA ALA A 74 -32.95 -5.35 -13.02
C ALA A 74 -33.47 -4.02 -12.45
N ALA A 75 -34.66 -3.62 -12.94
CA ALA A 75 -35.28 -2.35 -12.61
C ALA A 75 -35.63 -2.23 -11.11
N SER A 76 -35.94 -3.34 -10.44
CA SER A 76 -36.28 -3.42 -9.01
C SER A 76 -35.22 -2.81 -8.07
N ILE A 77 -33.95 -2.78 -8.51
CA ILE A 77 -32.82 -2.24 -7.75
C ILE A 77 -32.06 -1.16 -8.52
N GLY A 78 -32.57 -0.69 -9.66
CA GLY A 78 -31.88 0.28 -10.52
C GLY A 78 -30.57 -0.23 -11.12
N TYR A 79 -30.43 -1.55 -11.31
CA TYR A 79 -29.24 -2.16 -11.89
C TYR A 79 -29.33 -2.16 -13.43
N PRO A 80 -28.37 -1.55 -14.14
CA PRO A 80 -28.39 -1.48 -15.61
C PRO A 80 -28.04 -2.84 -16.24
N SER A 81 -28.17 -2.94 -17.56
CA SER A 81 -27.49 -4.03 -18.30
C SER A 81 -25.99 -3.79 -18.16
N LEU A 82 -25.30 -4.66 -17.42
CA LEU A 82 -23.87 -4.52 -17.18
C LEU A 82 -23.14 -4.61 -18.52
N CYS A 83 -22.34 -3.60 -18.87
CA CYS A 83 -21.54 -3.57 -20.09
C CYS A 83 -20.12 -4.08 -19.82
N LEU A 84 -19.74 -5.16 -20.49
CA LEU A 84 -18.41 -5.78 -20.43
C LEU A 84 -17.69 -5.57 -21.78
N GLN A 85 -16.49 -4.97 -21.75
CA GLN A 85 -15.80 -4.53 -22.95
C GLN A 85 -14.28 -4.80 -22.93
N ASP A 86 -13.77 -5.26 -24.08
CA ASP A 86 -12.34 -5.41 -24.33
C ASP A 86 -11.63 -4.04 -24.49
N GLY A 87 -10.32 -3.93 -24.37
CA GLY A 87 -9.36 -4.97 -23.97
C GLY A 87 -8.32 -4.43 -22.97
N PRO A 88 -7.22 -5.17 -22.73
CA PRO A 88 -6.20 -4.79 -21.74
C PRO A 88 -5.41 -3.49 -22.04
N LEU A 89 -5.56 -2.90 -23.25
CA LEU A 89 -4.79 -1.75 -23.72
C LEU A 89 -5.61 -0.63 -24.38
N GLY A 90 -6.92 -0.59 -24.15
CA GLY A 90 -7.82 0.44 -24.68
C GLY A 90 -9.23 -0.11 -24.82
N ILE A 91 -10.12 0.65 -25.48
CA ILE A 91 -11.51 0.22 -25.70
C ILE A 91 -11.65 -0.35 -27.12
N ARG A 92 -11.98 -1.63 -27.23
CA ARG A 92 -12.18 -2.32 -28.51
C ARG A 92 -13.46 -1.83 -29.18
N TYR A 93 -13.44 -1.73 -30.51
CA TYR A 93 -14.60 -1.37 -31.36
C TYR A 93 -15.20 0.03 -31.13
N VAL A 94 -14.37 0.99 -30.70
CA VAL A 94 -14.75 2.41 -30.59
C VAL A 94 -13.65 3.26 -31.22
N ASN A 95 -14.03 4.23 -32.06
CA ASN A 95 -13.08 5.18 -32.63
C ASN A 95 -12.89 6.38 -31.68
N GLY A 96 -11.72 7.03 -31.71
CA GLY A 96 -11.44 8.23 -30.89
C GLY A 96 -11.04 7.94 -29.44
N VAL A 97 -10.84 6.67 -29.09
CA VAL A 97 -10.26 6.19 -27.83
C VAL A 97 -8.75 6.08 -27.94
N THR A 98 -8.06 5.98 -26.81
CA THR A 98 -6.60 5.82 -26.78
C THR A 98 -6.19 4.37 -27.04
N ALA A 99 -5.23 4.16 -27.93
CA ALA A 99 -4.50 2.90 -28.08
C ALA A 99 -3.22 2.94 -27.24
N PHE A 100 -3.31 2.42 -26.01
CA PHE A 100 -2.21 2.39 -25.05
C PHE A 100 -1.13 1.38 -25.48
N SER A 101 0.07 1.51 -24.89
CA SER A 101 1.10 0.48 -25.02
C SER A 101 0.58 -0.87 -24.51
N ALA A 102 1.01 -1.97 -25.13
CA ALA A 102 0.68 -3.31 -24.67
C ALA A 102 1.18 -3.55 -23.23
N GLY A 103 0.60 -4.55 -22.54
CA GLY A 103 1.02 -4.91 -21.19
C GLY A 103 2.53 -5.20 -21.12
N ILE A 104 3.05 -5.92 -22.13
CA ILE A 104 4.45 -6.33 -22.13
C ILE A 104 5.39 -5.13 -22.24
N HIS A 105 5.00 -4.11 -23.01
CA HIS A 105 5.77 -2.88 -23.15
C HIS A 105 5.67 -1.99 -21.92
N ALA A 106 4.50 -1.96 -21.28
CA ALA A 106 4.30 -1.31 -20.00
C ALA A 106 5.17 -1.96 -18.91
N ALA A 107 5.30 -3.29 -18.90
CA ALA A 107 6.19 -4.01 -18.00
C ALA A 107 7.67 -3.71 -18.26
N SER A 108 8.09 -3.58 -19.53
CA SER A 108 9.45 -3.16 -19.90
C SER A 108 9.86 -1.81 -19.32
N THR A 109 8.90 -0.98 -18.88
CA THR A 109 9.22 0.27 -18.16
C THR A 109 9.78 0.00 -16.76
N TRP A 110 9.36 -1.08 -16.09
CA TRP A 110 9.60 -1.36 -14.67
C TRP A 110 9.21 -0.18 -13.75
N ASP A 111 8.22 0.61 -14.16
CA ASP A 111 7.78 1.83 -13.50
C ASP A 111 6.31 1.67 -13.04
N ILE A 112 6.14 1.44 -11.73
CA ILE A 112 4.82 1.22 -11.13
C ILE A 112 3.90 2.43 -11.28
N ASP A 113 4.45 3.65 -11.32
CA ASP A 113 3.66 4.88 -11.43
C ASP A 113 3.09 5.02 -12.84
N LEU A 114 3.90 4.75 -13.87
CA LEU A 114 3.45 4.75 -15.26
C LEU A 114 2.38 3.68 -15.52
N VAL A 115 2.55 2.48 -14.96
CA VAL A 115 1.60 1.37 -15.12
C VAL A 115 0.28 1.66 -14.41
N ARG A 116 0.33 2.23 -13.19
CA ARG A 116 -0.87 2.66 -12.48
C ARG A 116 -1.61 3.78 -13.20
N GLN A 117 -0.88 4.77 -13.73
CA GLN A 117 -1.46 5.85 -14.52
C GLN A 117 -2.13 5.31 -15.80
N ARG A 118 -1.49 4.37 -16.49
CA ARG A 118 -2.07 3.67 -17.65
C ARG A 118 -3.40 3.01 -17.27
N GLY A 119 -3.45 2.30 -16.15
CA GLY A 119 -4.69 1.71 -15.62
C GLY A 119 -5.77 2.77 -15.33
N SER A 120 -5.39 3.89 -14.70
CA SER A 120 -6.31 4.98 -14.40
C SER A 120 -6.92 5.63 -15.65
N PHE A 121 -6.10 5.90 -16.67
CA PHE A 121 -6.55 6.46 -17.94
C PHE A 121 -7.44 5.49 -18.71
N LEU A 122 -7.07 4.21 -18.77
CA LEU A 122 -7.92 3.17 -19.35
C LEU A 122 -9.29 3.14 -18.64
N GLY A 123 -9.30 3.10 -17.31
CA GLY A 123 -10.55 3.08 -16.54
C GLY A 123 -11.38 4.36 -16.67
N ALA A 124 -10.74 5.51 -16.90
CA ALA A 124 -11.42 6.78 -17.14
C ALA A 124 -12.15 6.78 -18.50
N GLU A 125 -11.52 6.26 -19.56
CA GLU A 125 -12.16 6.09 -20.87
C GLU A 125 -13.30 5.07 -20.79
N SER A 126 -13.09 3.93 -20.12
CA SER A 126 -14.13 2.91 -19.93
C SER A 126 -15.38 3.52 -19.27
N LYS A 127 -15.20 4.21 -18.14
CA LYS A 127 -16.30 4.84 -17.42
C LYS A 127 -16.98 5.93 -18.24
N ALA A 128 -16.22 6.77 -18.94
CA ALA A 128 -16.79 7.84 -19.79
C ALA A 128 -17.71 7.28 -20.89
N LEU A 129 -17.44 6.08 -21.38
CA LEU A 129 -18.26 5.39 -22.36
C LEU A 129 -19.43 4.59 -21.77
N GLY A 130 -19.57 4.55 -20.43
CA GLY A 130 -20.58 3.77 -19.73
C GLY A 130 -20.24 2.28 -19.60
N ILE A 131 -18.99 1.89 -19.83
CA ILE A 131 -18.52 0.51 -19.63
C ILE A 131 -18.43 0.24 -18.14
N ASN A 132 -19.05 -0.84 -17.69
CA ASN A 132 -19.01 -1.24 -16.28
C ASN A 132 -17.79 -2.09 -15.97
N VAL A 133 -17.41 -2.97 -16.91
CA VAL A 133 -16.37 -3.98 -16.72
C VAL A 133 -15.39 -3.94 -17.88
N GLN A 134 -14.13 -3.63 -17.59
CA GLN A 134 -13.05 -3.70 -18.56
C GLN A 134 -12.39 -5.08 -18.48
N LEU A 135 -12.23 -5.73 -19.64
CA LEU A 135 -11.74 -7.11 -19.76
C LEU A 135 -10.21 -7.17 -19.78
N GLY A 136 -9.62 -6.74 -18.67
CA GLY A 136 -8.19 -6.79 -18.38
C GLY A 136 -7.92 -6.21 -16.98
N PRO A 137 -6.66 -6.24 -16.53
CA PRO A 137 -5.45 -6.66 -17.25
C PRO A 137 -5.25 -8.19 -17.37
N SER A 138 -4.23 -8.60 -18.15
CA SER A 138 -3.89 -10.01 -18.38
C SER A 138 -2.65 -10.46 -17.58
N ALA A 139 -2.76 -11.63 -16.94
CA ALA A 139 -1.67 -12.37 -16.31
C ALA A 139 -1.55 -13.84 -16.77
N GLY A 140 -2.54 -14.33 -17.53
CA GLY A 140 -2.55 -15.66 -18.15
C GLY A 140 -2.84 -15.49 -19.64
N PRO A 141 -1.87 -15.71 -20.55
CA PRO A 141 -0.59 -16.38 -20.31
C PRO A 141 0.39 -15.57 -19.46
N LEU A 142 1.13 -16.28 -18.61
CA LEU A 142 2.33 -15.78 -17.95
C LEU A 142 3.48 -15.66 -18.98
N GLY A 143 3.51 -16.56 -19.96
CA GLY A 143 4.50 -16.57 -21.03
C GLY A 143 5.58 -17.63 -20.82
N LYS A 144 5.16 -18.85 -20.45
CA LYS A 144 6.02 -20.04 -20.44
C LYS A 144 6.70 -20.25 -21.80
N HIS A 145 5.91 -20.19 -22.87
CA HIS A 145 6.36 -20.39 -24.24
C HIS A 145 6.74 -19.05 -24.86
N PRO A 146 8.00 -18.81 -25.29
CA PRO A 146 8.39 -17.53 -25.89
C PRO A 146 7.63 -17.23 -27.18
N ASP A 147 7.13 -18.26 -27.85
CA ASP A 147 6.34 -18.27 -29.08
C ASP A 147 4.82 -18.22 -28.85
N GLY A 148 4.35 -18.20 -27.58
CA GLY A 148 2.93 -18.06 -27.24
C GLY A 148 2.32 -16.77 -27.79
N GLY A 149 1.18 -16.88 -28.47
CA GLY A 149 0.60 -15.81 -29.29
C GLY A 149 0.12 -14.58 -28.50
N ARG A 150 -0.25 -14.74 -27.23
CA ARG A 150 -0.87 -13.67 -26.41
C ARG A 150 -0.02 -13.18 -25.23
N ASN A 151 1.23 -13.62 -25.12
CA ASN A 151 2.13 -13.18 -24.03
C ASN A 151 2.24 -11.65 -23.94
N TRP A 152 2.13 -10.98 -25.08
CA TRP A 152 2.24 -9.53 -25.19
C TRP A 152 1.12 -8.75 -24.51
N GLU A 153 -0.05 -9.37 -24.30
CA GLU A 153 -1.15 -8.79 -23.52
C GLU A 153 -0.83 -8.76 -22.02
N GLY A 154 0.02 -9.70 -21.56
CA GLY A 154 0.52 -9.82 -20.19
C GLY A 154 1.71 -8.91 -19.90
N PHE A 155 2.49 -9.20 -18.85
CA PHE A 155 3.55 -8.30 -18.34
C PHE A 155 4.95 -8.95 -18.29
N GLY A 156 5.17 -10.00 -19.08
CA GLY A 156 6.44 -10.75 -19.13
C GLY A 156 6.36 -12.06 -18.37
N SER A 157 7.47 -12.79 -18.30
CA SER A 157 7.52 -14.19 -17.87
C SER A 157 7.83 -14.41 -16.39
N ASP A 158 7.91 -13.33 -15.60
CA ASP A 158 8.20 -13.41 -14.17
C ASP A 158 6.94 -13.16 -13.31
N PRO A 159 6.58 -14.10 -12.40
CA PRO A 159 5.39 -13.98 -11.58
C PRO A 159 5.39 -12.80 -10.62
N TYR A 160 6.55 -12.39 -10.10
CA TYR A 160 6.63 -11.23 -9.20
C TYR A 160 6.42 -9.94 -9.99
N LEU A 161 7.13 -9.76 -11.11
CA LEU A 161 6.94 -8.60 -11.99
C LEU A 161 5.48 -8.49 -12.44
N GLN A 162 4.93 -9.57 -12.98
CA GLN A 162 3.56 -9.60 -13.48
C GLN A 162 2.54 -9.36 -12.38
N GLY A 163 2.76 -9.89 -11.16
CA GLY A 163 1.88 -9.62 -10.01
C GLY A 163 1.85 -8.14 -9.60
N ILE A 164 3.01 -7.48 -9.55
CA ILE A 164 3.09 -6.04 -9.25
C ILE A 164 2.43 -5.20 -10.35
N MET A 165 2.65 -5.54 -11.63
CA MET A 165 2.03 -4.82 -12.75
C MET A 165 0.51 -5.02 -12.83
N MET A 166 0.03 -6.23 -12.52
CA MET A 166 -1.39 -6.54 -12.38
C MET A 166 -2.03 -5.68 -11.29
N ALA A 167 -1.47 -5.72 -10.07
CA ALA A 167 -1.99 -5.01 -8.90
C ALA A 167 -2.19 -3.52 -9.20
N HIS A 168 -1.15 -2.84 -9.69
CA HIS A 168 -1.21 -1.41 -9.94
C HIS A 168 -2.07 -1.02 -11.15
N THR A 169 -2.17 -1.87 -12.18
CA THR A 169 -3.11 -1.64 -13.27
C THR A 169 -4.57 -1.74 -12.78
N ILE A 170 -4.87 -2.75 -11.96
CA ILE A 170 -6.19 -2.96 -11.34
C ILE A 170 -6.56 -1.79 -10.44
N GLU A 171 -5.68 -1.38 -9.54
CA GLU A 171 -5.89 -0.22 -8.66
C GLU A 171 -6.21 1.03 -9.48
N GLY A 172 -5.41 1.33 -10.52
CA GLY A 172 -5.65 2.47 -11.39
C GLY A 172 -7.04 2.44 -12.04
N MET A 173 -7.42 1.31 -12.65
CA MET A 173 -8.72 1.15 -13.30
C MET A 173 -9.89 1.32 -12.32
N GLN A 174 -9.80 0.64 -11.17
CA GLN A 174 -10.89 0.61 -10.20
C GLN A 174 -11.08 1.92 -9.46
N GLU A 175 -10.02 2.70 -9.25
CA GLU A 175 -10.13 4.06 -8.74
C GLU A 175 -10.92 4.99 -9.68
N SER A 176 -10.81 4.78 -11.00
CA SER A 176 -11.67 5.49 -11.97
C SER A 176 -13.14 5.07 -11.87
N GLY A 177 -13.42 3.90 -11.28
CA GLY A 177 -14.76 3.38 -11.00
C GLY A 177 -15.24 2.28 -11.95
N VAL A 178 -14.37 1.79 -12.85
CA VAL A 178 -14.66 0.62 -13.71
C VAL A 178 -14.20 -0.66 -13.02
N GLN A 179 -14.92 -1.75 -13.19
CA GLN A 179 -14.51 -3.07 -12.71
C GLN A 179 -13.37 -3.60 -13.60
N ALA A 180 -12.24 -3.96 -12.99
CA ALA A 180 -11.17 -4.67 -13.67
C ALA A 180 -11.45 -6.19 -13.66
N THR A 181 -10.95 -6.89 -14.67
CA THR A 181 -11.10 -8.34 -14.82
C THR A 181 -9.73 -9.00 -14.99
N ALA A 182 -9.26 -9.73 -13.99
CA ALA A 182 -8.01 -10.47 -14.09
C ALA A 182 -8.20 -11.70 -15.00
N LYS A 183 -7.43 -11.81 -16.09
CA LYS A 183 -7.58 -12.89 -17.09
C LYS A 183 -6.24 -13.45 -17.61
N HIS A 184 -6.19 -14.63 -18.22
CA HIS A 184 -7.22 -15.68 -18.21
C HIS A 184 -6.85 -16.71 -17.12
N TRP A 185 -7.78 -16.97 -16.21
CA TRP A 185 -7.63 -17.85 -15.06
C TRP A 185 -7.97 -19.29 -15.48
N LEU A 186 -7.02 -20.17 -15.74
CA LEU A 186 -5.58 -20.08 -15.51
C LEU A 186 -4.85 -21.01 -16.50
N VAL A 187 -3.53 -20.82 -16.65
CA VAL A 187 -2.62 -21.68 -17.46
C VAL A 187 -3.06 -21.88 -18.91
N ASN A 188 -3.64 -20.85 -19.52
CA ASN A 188 -3.79 -20.75 -20.97
C ASN A 188 -2.49 -20.23 -21.60
N GLU A 189 -1.44 -21.06 -21.59
CA GLU A 189 -0.07 -20.65 -21.97
C GLU A 189 0.23 -20.74 -23.48
N GLN A 190 -0.73 -21.21 -24.28
CA GLN A 190 -0.64 -21.29 -25.75
C GLN A 190 -2.03 -21.14 -26.38
N GLU A 191 -2.08 -20.68 -27.63
CA GLU A 191 -3.34 -20.53 -28.37
C GLU A 191 -3.76 -21.78 -29.12
N LEU A 192 -2.80 -22.56 -29.61
CA LEU A 192 -3.05 -23.81 -30.31
C LEU A 192 -3.87 -24.75 -29.42
N LYS A 193 -5.06 -25.13 -29.91
CA LYS A 193 -6.01 -26.02 -29.22
C LYS A 193 -6.51 -25.51 -27.87
N ARG A 194 -6.41 -24.21 -27.56
CA ARG A 194 -6.85 -23.61 -26.29
C ARG A 194 -8.25 -24.02 -25.82
N GLU A 195 -9.19 -24.30 -26.74
CA GLU A 195 -10.57 -24.70 -26.42
C GLU A 195 -10.74 -26.20 -26.08
N THR A 196 -9.68 -27.00 -26.20
CA THR A 196 -9.74 -28.47 -26.08
C THR A 196 -8.63 -29.10 -25.25
N MET A 197 -7.44 -28.50 -25.25
CA MET A 197 -6.25 -29.01 -24.59
C MET A 197 -6.33 -28.89 -23.07
N SER A 198 -5.61 -29.77 -22.38
CA SER A 198 -5.38 -29.69 -20.93
C SER A 198 -3.97 -29.20 -20.60
N SER A 199 -3.90 -28.28 -19.65
CA SER A 199 -2.69 -27.91 -18.93
C SER A 199 -2.60 -28.75 -17.65
N ASP A 200 -1.72 -29.75 -17.65
CA ASP A 200 -1.61 -30.71 -16.57
C ASP A 200 -0.49 -30.31 -15.58
N VAL A 201 -0.81 -29.45 -14.62
CA VAL A 201 0.16 -28.77 -13.74
C VAL A 201 0.04 -29.27 -12.30
N SER A 202 1.18 -29.46 -11.61
CA SER A 202 1.21 -29.75 -10.18
C SER A 202 0.87 -28.52 -9.33
N ASP A 203 0.41 -28.73 -8.09
CA ASP A 203 -0.06 -27.64 -7.23
C ASP A 203 1.06 -26.65 -6.89
N ARG A 204 2.28 -27.14 -6.62
CA ARG A 204 3.41 -26.26 -6.32
C ARG A 204 3.72 -25.31 -7.48
N ILE A 205 3.84 -25.84 -8.70
CA ILE A 205 4.15 -25.04 -9.88
C ILE A 205 3.01 -24.07 -10.17
N LEU A 206 1.76 -24.55 -10.06
CA LEU A 206 0.59 -23.72 -10.25
C LEU A 206 0.55 -22.54 -9.28
N ARG A 207 0.87 -22.74 -7.99
CA ARG A 207 0.87 -21.69 -6.95
C ARG A 207 2.05 -20.75 -7.02
N GLU A 208 3.26 -21.27 -7.22
CA GLU A 208 4.49 -20.46 -7.21
C GLU A 208 4.71 -19.63 -8.47
N ILE A 209 4.14 -20.06 -9.60
CA ILE A 209 4.39 -19.46 -10.91
C ILE A 209 3.10 -18.82 -11.45
N TYR A 210 2.11 -19.62 -11.83
CA TYR A 210 1.01 -19.13 -12.66
C TYR A 210 -0.10 -18.43 -11.87
N ALA A 211 -0.40 -18.89 -10.66
CA ALA A 211 -1.44 -18.31 -9.81
C ALA A 211 -0.93 -17.12 -8.98
N TRP A 212 0.38 -16.96 -8.84
CA TRP A 212 1.01 -15.86 -8.10
C TRP A 212 0.49 -14.47 -8.53
N PRO A 213 0.54 -14.05 -9.81
CA PRO A 213 0.08 -12.72 -10.21
C PRO A 213 -1.42 -12.50 -9.99
N PHE A 214 -2.22 -13.57 -10.02
CA PHE A 214 -3.63 -13.53 -9.73
C PHE A 214 -3.92 -13.40 -8.23
N GLN A 215 -3.04 -13.92 -7.37
CA GLN A 215 -3.10 -13.69 -5.93
C GLN A 215 -2.85 -12.21 -5.60
N ASP A 216 -1.92 -11.53 -6.31
CA ASP A 216 -1.75 -10.06 -6.21
C ASP A 216 -2.98 -9.31 -6.73
N ALA A 217 -3.63 -9.79 -7.80
CA ALA A 217 -4.88 -9.22 -8.30
C ALA A 217 -6.02 -9.33 -7.26
N ALA A 218 -6.17 -10.48 -6.62
CA ALA A 218 -7.14 -10.68 -5.54
C ALA A 218 -6.84 -9.77 -4.33
N HIS A 219 -5.58 -9.68 -3.91
CA HIS A 219 -5.14 -8.76 -2.84
C HIS A 219 -5.43 -7.28 -3.18
N SER A 220 -5.36 -6.93 -4.46
CA SER A 220 -5.67 -5.58 -4.96
C SER A 220 -7.18 -5.35 -5.18
N ASN A 221 -8.03 -6.21 -4.59
CA ASN A 221 -9.48 -6.13 -4.65
C ASN A 221 -10.05 -6.13 -6.06
N VAL A 222 -9.46 -6.87 -7.00
CA VAL A 222 -10.01 -6.99 -8.35
C VAL A 222 -11.49 -7.42 -8.30
N ALA A 223 -12.33 -6.75 -9.08
CA ALA A 223 -13.77 -6.94 -9.08
C ALA A 223 -14.19 -8.27 -9.71
N ALA A 224 -13.46 -8.73 -10.74
CA ALA A 224 -13.79 -9.94 -11.45
C ALA A 224 -12.55 -10.74 -11.88
N PHE A 225 -12.75 -12.04 -12.06
CA PHE A 225 -11.84 -12.94 -12.76
C PHE A 225 -12.51 -13.51 -14.00
N MET A 226 -11.73 -13.82 -15.03
CA MET A 226 -12.21 -14.52 -16.22
C MET A 226 -11.55 -15.89 -16.31
N CYS A 227 -12.34 -16.97 -16.18
CA CYS A 227 -11.82 -18.32 -16.35
C CYS A 227 -11.51 -18.61 -17.82
N SER A 228 -10.43 -19.37 -18.08
CA SER A 228 -9.87 -19.59 -19.42
C SER A 228 -10.60 -20.68 -20.23
N TYR A 229 -10.24 -20.78 -21.52
CA TYR A 229 -10.73 -21.81 -22.44
C TYR A 229 -10.22 -23.23 -22.12
N ASN A 230 -8.95 -23.35 -21.71
CA ASN A 230 -8.30 -24.65 -21.59
C ASN A 230 -8.83 -25.48 -20.42
N LYS A 231 -8.54 -26.78 -20.48
CA LYS A 231 -8.67 -27.65 -19.32
C LYS A 231 -7.46 -27.51 -18.41
N ILE A 232 -7.67 -27.80 -17.14
CA ILE A 232 -6.64 -27.88 -16.11
C ILE A 232 -6.80 -29.25 -15.47
N ASN A 233 -5.78 -30.11 -15.60
CA ASN A 233 -5.82 -31.49 -15.13
C ASN A 233 -7.09 -32.25 -15.58
N GLY A 234 -7.47 -32.09 -16.86
CA GLY A 234 -8.58 -32.78 -17.51
C GLY A 234 -9.97 -32.13 -17.35
N THR A 235 -10.12 -31.07 -16.55
CA THR A 235 -11.40 -30.36 -16.35
C THR A 235 -11.32 -28.94 -16.92
N TRP A 236 -12.33 -28.50 -17.68
CA TRP A 236 -12.36 -27.12 -18.19
C TRP A 236 -12.25 -26.09 -17.06
N ALA A 237 -11.47 -25.02 -17.26
CA ALA A 237 -11.21 -24.04 -16.21
C ALA A 237 -12.50 -23.42 -15.67
N CYS A 238 -13.47 -23.14 -16.55
CA CYS A 238 -14.80 -22.64 -16.19
C CYS A 238 -15.78 -23.67 -15.59
N GLU A 239 -15.31 -24.87 -15.27
CA GLU A 239 -16.07 -25.92 -14.59
C GLU A 239 -15.35 -26.54 -13.38
N SER A 240 -14.10 -26.13 -13.14
CA SER A 240 -13.26 -26.74 -12.13
C SER A 240 -13.50 -26.17 -10.73
N GLU A 241 -14.20 -26.93 -9.89
CA GLU A 241 -14.40 -26.63 -8.46
C GLU A 241 -13.08 -26.40 -7.72
N GLY A 242 -12.06 -27.21 -8.03
CA GLY A 242 -10.73 -27.08 -7.42
C GLY A 242 -10.06 -25.74 -7.71
N ILE A 243 -10.25 -25.22 -8.92
CA ILE A 243 -9.59 -23.99 -9.40
C ILE A 243 -10.39 -22.74 -9.05
N MET A 244 -11.71 -22.75 -9.28
CA MET A 244 -12.56 -21.57 -9.07
C MET A 244 -13.03 -21.44 -7.62
N GLN A 245 -13.61 -22.49 -7.05
CA GLN A 245 -14.14 -22.43 -5.69
C GLN A 245 -13.02 -22.57 -4.65
N LYS A 246 -12.29 -23.69 -4.66
CA LYS A 246 -11.34 -24.02 -3.58
C LYS A 246 -10.11 -23.11 -3.60
N MET A 247 -9.48 -22.93 -4.76
CA MET A 247 -8.28 -22.08 -4.84
C MET A 247 -8.63 -20.59 -4.86
N LEU A 248 -9.43 -20.12 -5.82
CA LEU A 248 -9.62 -18.68 -5.97
C LEU A 248 -10.52 -18.07 -4.89
N LYS A 249 -11.69 -18.67 -4.61
CA LYS A 249 -12.64 -18.11 -3.64
C LYS A 249 -12.26 -18.44 -2.20
N ASP A 250 -11.92 -19.70 -1.90
CA ASP A 250 -11.70 -20.14 -0.52
C ASP A 250 -10.26 -19.90 -0.04
N GLU A 251 -9.24 -20.35 -0.79
CA GLU A 251 -7.82 -20.22 -0.40
C GLU A 251 -7.30 -18.80 -0.58
N MET A 252 -7.58 -18.16 -1.73
CA MET A 252 -7.16 -16.78 -2.02
C MET A 252 -8.15 -15.72 -1.54
N GLY A 253 -9.29 -16.13 -0.94
CA GLY A 253 -10.26 -15.22 -0.36
C GLY A 253 -10.88 -14.24 -1.35
N HIS A 254 -10.97 -14.58 -2.65
CA HIS A 254 -11.54 -13.67 -3.64
C HIS A 254 -13.03 -13.43 -3.39
N ARG A 255 -13.39 -12.15 -3.28
CA ARG A 255 -14.75 -11.69 -2.95
C ARG A 255 -15.55 -11.21 -4.16
N GLY A 256 -14.93 -11.04 -5.32
CA GLY A 256 -15.62 -10.72 -6.56
C GLY A 256 -16.27 -11.94 -7.21
N TYR A 257 -16.58 -11.80 -8.49
CA TYR A 257 -17.24 -12.83 -9.29
C TYR A 257 -16.32 -13.37 -10.39
N ILE A 258 -16.58 -14.60 -10.81
CA ILE A 258 -15.87 -15.27 -11.91
C ILE A 258 -16.79 -15.29 -13.14
N MET A 259 -16.34 -14.67 -14.24
CA MET A 259 -16.97 -14.80 -15.55
C MET A 259 -16.26 -15.84 -16.42
N SER A 260 -16.95 -16.40 -17.41
CA SER A 260 -16.29 -17.19 -18.44
C SER A 260 -15.57 -16.29 -19.45
N ASP A 261 -14.47 -16.78 -20.03
CA ASP A 261 -14.11 -16.35 -21.39
C ASP A 261 -15.28 -16.65 -22.35
N TRP A 262 -15.27 -16.03 -23.52
CA TRP A 262 -16.42 -16.05 -24.44
C TRP A 262 -16.70 -17.47 -24.92
N ASN A 263 -17.84 -18.03 -24.53
CA ASN A 263 -18.24 -19.40 -24.86
C ASN A 263 -17.32 -20.49 -24.25
N ALA A 264 -16.60 -20.19 -23.17
CA ALA A 264 -15.79 -21.17 -22.42
C ALA A 264 -16.59 -22.00 -21.39
N GLN A 265 -17.92 -21.81 -21.33
CA GLN A 265 -18.80 -22.63 -20.50
C GLN A 265 -19.25 -23.88 -21.27
N HIS A 266 -19.20 -25.06 -20.63
CA HIS A 266 -19.53 -26.34 -21.32
C HIS A 266 -20.79 -27.05 -20.77
N THR A 267 -21.24 -26.73 -19.56
CA THR A 267 -22.40 -27.36 -18.91
C THR A 267 -23.16 -26.37 -18.03
N THR A 268 -24.45 -26.63 -17.79
CA THR A 268 -25.28 -25.83 -16.87
C THR A 268 -24.89 -26.05 -15.41
N THR A 269 -24.90 -27.30 -14.95
CA THR A 269 -24.76 -27.67 -13.54
C THR A 269 -23.29 -27.76 -13.12
N GLY A 270 -22.41 -28.26 -14.00
CA GLY A 270 -20.97 -28.37 -13.73
C GLY A 270 -20.33 -27.01 -13.51
N SER A 271 -20.55 -26.05 -14.41
CA SER A 271 -20.05 -24.68 -14.23
C SER A 271 -20.62 -23.97 -13.00
N ALA A 272 -21.94 -24.07 -12.76
CA ALA A 272 -22.60 -23.41 -11.63
C ALA A 272 -22.08 -23.94 -10.28
N ASN A 273 -21.99 -25.25 -10.13
CA ASN A 273 -21.51 -25.90 -8.91
C ASN A 273 -19.97 -25.87 -8.79
N GLY A 274 -19.26 -25.77 -9.92
CA GLY A 274 -17.81 -25.58 -9.97
C GLY A 274 -17.35 -24.18 -9.53
N GLY A 275 -18.28 -23.23 -9.41
CA GLY A 275 -18.01 -21.91 -8.83
C GLY A 275 -18.03 -20.75 -9.83
N LEU A 276 -18.45 -20.96 -11.08
CA LEU A 276 -18.70 -19.86 -12.03
C LEU A 276 -19.81 -18.94 -11.48
N ASP A 277 -19.71 -17.63 -11.76
CA ASP A 277 -20.71 -16.63 -11.34
C ASP A 277 -21.39 -15.91 -12.50
N MET A 278 -20.76 -15.87 -13.68
CA MET A 278 -21.31 -15.21 -14.86
C MET A 278 -20.93 -15.95 -16.14
N THR A 279 -21.89 -16.28 -17.00
CA THR A 279 -21.60 -16.82 -18.33
C THR A 279 -21.58 -15.73 -19.39
N MET A 280 -20.51 -15.68 -20.18
CA MET A 280 -20.32 -14.75 -21.28
C MET A 280 -20.00 -15.49 -22.59
N PRO A 281 -20.54 -15.05 -23.75
CA PRO A 281 -21.55 -13.98 -23.89
C PRO A 281 -22.98 -14.45 -23.52
N GLY A 282 -23.12 -15.68 -23.00
CA GLY A 282 -24.40 -16.33 -22.67
C GLY A 282 -24.94 -17.26 -23.76
N SER A 283 -24.26 -17.33 -24.90
CA SER A 283 -24.51 -18.27 -26.00
C SER A 283 -23.22 -18.64 -26.72
N ASP A 284 -23.29 -19.58 -27.66
CA ASP A 284 -22.30 -19.69 -28.74
C ASP A 284 -22.28 -18.44 -29.65
N PHE A 285 -21.34 -18.44 -30.59
CA PHE A 285 -21.15 -17.38 -31.58
C PHE A 285 -22.05 -17.52 -32.82
N ASN A 286 -22.92 -18.55 -32.88
CA ASN A 286 -23.77 -18.81 -34.05
C ASN A 286 -24.89 -17.76 -34.19
N VAL A 287 -25.35 -17.53 -35.41
CA VAL A 287 -26.51 -16.68 -35.72
C VAL A 287 -27.46 -17.47 -36.63
N PRO A 288 -28.63 -17.97 -36.15
CA PRO A 288 -29.15 -17.82 -34.79
C PRO A 288 -28.35 -18.65 -33.75
N GLN A 289 -28.33 -18.16 -32.52
CA GLN A 289 -27.59 -18.77 -31.41
C GLN A 289 -28.09 -20.18 -31.10
N GLY A 290 -27.16 -21.12 -30.93
CA GLY A 290 -27.44 -22.53 -30.65
C GLY A 290 -27.39 -22.85 -29.16
N SER A 291 -26.19 -23.04 -28.61
CA SER A 291 -26.00 -23.45 -27.22
C SER A 291 -26.26 -22.30 -26.23
N LYS A 292 -27.05 -22.58 -25.18
CA LYS A 292 -27.28 -21.69 -24.03
C LYS A 292 -27.32 -22.51 -22.76
N PHE A 293 -26.28 -22.42 -21.93
CA PHE A 293 -26.14 -23.26 -20.74
C PHE A 293 -26.79 -22.66 -19.49
N TRP A 294 -26.89 -21.33 -19.35
CA TRP A 294 -27.68 -20.67 -18.30
C TRP A 294 -28.88 -19.92 -18.91
N GLY A 295 -29.48 -18.98 -18.18
CA GLY A 295 -30.81 -18.46 -18.50
C GLY A 295 -31.88 -19.50 -18.14
N PRO A 296 -32.78 -19.88 -19.07
CA PRO A 296 -33.83 -20.87 -18.78
C PRO A 296 -33.32 -22.20 -18.23
N GLN A 297 -32.14 -22.66 -18.67
CA GLN A 297 -31.54 -23.91 -18.20
C GLN A 297 -31.08 -23.82 -16.74
N LEU A 298 -30.53 -22.68 -16.31
CA LEU A 298 -30.15 -22.46 -14.91
C LEU A 298 -31.39 -22.36 -14.01
N ALA A 299 -32.45 -21.69 -14.48
CA ALA A 299 -33.73 -21.64 -13.76
C ALA A 299 -34.33 -23.04 -13.56
N SER A 300 -34.30 -23.89 -14.61
CA SER A 300 -34.73 -25.29 -14.54
C SER A 300 -33.88 -26.11 -13.57
N ALA A 301 -32.54 -25.96 -13.63
CA ALA A 301 -31.61 -26.65 -12.73
C ALA A 301 -31.81 -26.28 -11.25
N ILE A 302 -32.26 -25.06 -10.96
CA ILE A 302 -32.63 -24.65 -9.60
C ILE A 302 -33.99 -25.22 -9.21
N GLY A 303 -34.99 -25.13 -10.11
CA GLY A 303 -36.34 -25.66 -9.88
C GLY A 303 -36.36 -27.18 -9.62
N ASN A 304 -35.43 -27.92 -10.22
CA ASN A 304 -35.27 -29.36 -10.00
C ASN A 304 -34.22 -29.75 -8.93
N GLY A 305 -33.58 -28.77 -8.29
CA GLY A 305 -32.64 -28.97 -7.18
C GLY A 305 -31.22 -29.43 -7.54
N THR A 306 -30.86 -29.51 -8.83
CA THR A 306 -29.50 -29.86 -9.27
C THR A 306 -28.49 -28.72 -9.08
N VAL A 307 -28.97 -27.49 -8.98
CA VAL A 307 -28.22 -26.33 -8.48
C VAL A 307 -28.98 -25.74 -7.30
N LYS A 308 -28.32 -25.53 -6.16
CA LYS A 308 -28.96 -24.97 -4.96
C LYS A 308 -29.30 -23.49 -5.18
N GLN A 309 -30.44 -23.01 -4.67
CA GLN A 309 -30.78 -21.58 -4.70
C GLN A 309 -29.67 -20.69 -4.10
N ALA A 310 -29.07 -21.14 -2.99
CA ALA A 310 -27.96 -20.43 -2.33
C ALA A 310 -26.75 -20.24 -3.26
N ARG A 311 -26.55 -21.11 -4.26
CA ARG A 311 -25.48 -20.96 -5.25
C ARG A 311 -25.78 -19.77 -6.17
N LEU A 312 -26.99 -19.68 -6.73
CA LEU A 312 -27.41 -18.51 -7.54
C LEU A 312 -27.35 -17.22 -6.72
N ASP A 313 -27.80 -17.27 -5.46
CA ASP A 313 -27.77 -16.10 -4.56
C ASP A 313 -26.33 -15.60 -4.31
N ASP A 314 -25.34 -16.49 -4.17
CA ASP A 314 -23.92 -16.11 -4.07
C ASP A 314 -23.37 -15.52 -5.38
N MET A 315 -23.72 -16.10 -6.54
CA MET A 315 -23.34 -15.53 -7.85
C MET A 315 -23.79 -14.07 -7.97
N VAL A 316 -25.08 -13.83 -7.69
CA VAL A 316 -25.68 -12.50 -7.77
C VAL A 316 -25.09 -11.56 -6.72
N THR A 317 -24.85 -12.06 -5.49
CA THR A 317 -24.21 -11.26 -4.42
C THR A 317 -22.84 -10.78 -4.85
N ARG A 318 -22.01 -11.64 -5.46
CA ARG A 318 -20.67 -11.28 -5.93
C ARG A 318 -20.70 -10.24 -7.06
N VAL A 319 -21.60 -10.42 -8.03
CA VAL A 319 -21.78 -9.45 -9.14
C VAL A 319 -22.22 -8.08 -8.60
N LEU A 320 -23.22 -8.06 -7.71
CA LEU A 320 -23.70 -6.81 -7.10
C LEU A 320 -22.67 -6.19 -6.16
N ALA A 321 -21.93 -6.99 -5.39
CA ALA A 321 -20.87 -6.48 -4.52
C ALA A 321 -19.80 -5.78 -5.33
N SER A 322 -19.32 -6.36 -6.44
CA SER A 322 -18.36 -5.70 -7.33
C SER A 322 -18.91 -4.40 -7.93
N TRP A 323 -20.19 -4.35 -8.29
CA TRP A 323 -20.87 -3.14 -8.76
C TRP A 323 -20.91 -2.03 -7.67
N TYR A 324 -21.25 -2.38 -6.44
CA TYR A 324 -21.29 -1.46 -5.30
C TYR A 324 -19.91 -1.03 -4.80
N LEU A 325 -18.90 -1.91 -4.87
CA LEU A 325 -17.52 -1.66 -4.44
C LEU A 325 -16.95 -0.42 -5.13
N LEU A 326 -17.26 -0.25 -6.42
CA LEU A 326 -16.72 0.81 -7.27
C LEU A 326 -17.70 2.00 -7.43
N GLY A 327 -18.84 1.93 -6.73
CA GLY A 327 -19.85 2.97 -6.72
C GLY A 327 -20.55 3.15 -8.06
N GLN A 328 -20.75 2.07 -8.81
CA GLN A 328 -21.45 2.10 -10.10
C GLN A 328 -22.97 2.23 -9.94
N ASP A 329 -23.47 2.18 -8.69
CA ASP A 329 -24.83 2.49 -8.28
C ASP A 329 -25.15 4.00 -8.25
N LYS A 330 -24.14 4.86 -8.41
CA LYS A 330 -24.27 6.31 -8.22
C LYS A 330 -23.86 7.08 -9.47
N SER A 331 -24.85 7.57 -10.21
CA SER A 331 -24.64 8.48 -11.35
C SER A 331 -23.63 7.93 -12.38
N TYR A 332 -23.66 6.63 -12.65
CA TYR A 332 -22.79 6.02 -13.65
C TYR A 332 -23.27 6.36 -15.07
N PRO A 333 -22.36 6.69 -16.02
CA PRO A 333 -22.76 7.02 -17.37
C PRO A 333 -23.45 5.86 -18.09
N ASN A 334 -24.41 6.19 -18.97
CA ASN A 334 -25.02 5.20 -19.86
C ASN A 334 -24.03 4.79 -20.96
N VAL A 335 -24.17 3.55 -21.46
CA VAL A 335 -23.42 3.08 -22.62
C VAL A 335 -23.69 3.99 -23.82
N SER A 336 -22.63 4.55 -24.39
CA SER A 336 -22.72 5.55 -25.46
C SER A 336 -22.24 5.06 -26.82
N PHE A 337 -21.93 3.78 -26.99
CA PHE A 337 -21.42 3.19 -28.22
C PHE A 337 -22.09 1.82 -28.50
N ASN A 338 -21.76 1.21 -29.65
CA ASN A 338 -22.16 -0.14 -29.99
C ASN A 338 -20.99 -0.84 -30.73
N SER A 339 -20.47 -1.94 -30.20
CA SER A 339 -19.35 -2.70 -30.76
C SER A 339 -19.58 -3.17 -32.20
N TRP A 340 -20.83 -3.37 -32.58
CA TRP A 340 -21.24 -3.87 -33.91
C TRP A 340 -21.55 -2.74 -34.90
N ASN A 341 -21.50 -1.49 -34.42
CA ASN A 341 -21.61 -0.28 -35.23
C ASN A 341 -20.62 0.76 -34.69
N ILE A 342 -19.36 0.65 -35.13
CA ILE A 342 -18.24 1.44 -34.61
C ILE A 342 -18.50 2.94 -34.83
N VAL A 343 -18.50 3.68 -33.73
CA VAL A 343 -18.72 5.13 -33.72
C VAL A 343 -17.51 5.85 -33.11
N THR A 344 -17.32 7.11 -33.50
CA THR A 344 -16.30 7.98 -32.89
C THR A 344 -16.81 8.58 -31.58
N ARG A 345 -15.98 8.52 -30.54
CA ARG A 345 -16.19 9.13 -29.23
C ARG A 345 -14.94 9.84 -28.78
N ASP A 346 -15.08 11.07 -28.30
CA ASP A 346 -13.97 11.85 -27.78
C ASP A 346 -13.84 11.64 -26.28
N VAL A 347 -13.05 10.63 -25.89
CA VAL A 347 -12.78 10.30 -24.48
C VAL A 347 -11.29 10.23 -24.16
N ALA A 348 -10.42 10.29 -25.17
CA ALA A 348 -8.97 10.13 -25.05
C ALA A 348 -8.26 11.26 -24.29
N LYS A 349 -8.82 12.48 -24.28
CA LYS A 349 -8.27 13.66 -23.57
C LYS A 349 -6.74 13.80 -23.77
N ASP A 350 -5.98 13.87 -22.69
CA ASP A 350 -4.52 13.95 -22.66
C ASP A 350 -3.84 12.60 -22.39
N HIS A 351 -4.56 11.47 -22.47
CA HIS A 351 -4.03 10.15 -22.13
C HIS A 351 -2.85 9.70 -23.00
N LYS A 352 -2.71 10.27 -24.21
CA LYS A 352 -1.52 10.14 -25.07
C LYS A 352 -0.21 10.51 -24.36
N THR A 353 -0.24 11.32 -23.31
CA THR A 353 0.94 11.66 -22.50
C THR A 353 1.52 10.43 -21.80
N ASN A 354 0.66 9.58 -21.23
CA ASN A 354 1.06 8.29 -20.69
C ASN A 354 1.56 7.37 -21.80
N VAL A 355 0.86 7.28 -22.93
CA VAL A 355 1.28 6.41 -24.05
C VAL A 355 2.65 6.79 -24.58
N ARG A 356 2.95 8.08 -24.74
CA ARG A 356 4.29 8.52 -25.14
C ARG A 356 5.34 8.22 -24.08
N ALA A 357 5.01 8.42 -22.79
CA ALA A 357 5.92 8.11 -21.70
C ALA A 357 6.23 6.61 -21.62
N THR A 358 5.22 5.73 -21.73
CA THR A 358 5.43 4.28 -21.74
C THR A 358 6.11 3.81 -23.03
N ALA A 359 5.75 4.36 -24.20
CA ALA A 359 6.43 4.11 -25.46
C ALA A 359 7.93 4.39 -25.34
N ARG A 360 8.31 5.56 -24.80
CA ARG A 360 9.70 5.98 -24.58
C ARG A 360 10.42 5.16 -23.51
N ASP A 361 9.83 5.05 -22.32
CA ASP A 361 10.49 4.50 -21.13
C ASP A 361 10.48 2.96 -21.08
N GLY A 362 9.68 2.33 -21.94
CA GLY A 362 9.66 0.88 -22.17
C GLY A 362 10.64 0.40 -23.26
N ILE A 363 11.24 1.31 -24.02
CA ILE A 363 12.31 0.96 -24.97
C ILE A 363 13.53 0.43 -24.22
N VAL A 364 14.02 -0.73 -24.66
CA VAL A 364 15.22 -1.37 -24.13
C VAL A 364 16.36 -1.24 -25.13
N LEU A 365 17.44 -0.57 -24.73
CA LEU A 365 18.65 -0.51 -25.54
C LEU A 365 19.47 -1.78 -25.31
N LEU A 366 19.61 -2.61 -26.33
CA LEU A 366 20.29 -3.92 -26.21
C LEU A 366 21.77 -3.85 -26.57
N LYS A 367 22.11 -3.01 -27.55
CA LYS A 367 23.48 -2.79 -28.01
C LYS A 367 23.67 -1.31 -28.34
N ASN A 368 24.82 -0.76 -27.98
CA ASN A 368 25.24 0.58 -28.40
C ASN A 368 26.77 0.68 -28.38
N THR A 369 27.40 0.35 -29.50
CA THR A 369 28.85 0.45 -29.68
C THR A 369 29.21 1.79 -30.32
N GLN A 370 30.46 2.23 -30.12
CA GLN A 370 30.97 3.50 -30.66
C GLN A 370 30.18 4.75 -30.22
N SER A 371 29.36 4.65 -29.16
CA SER A 371 28.39 5.69 -28.78
C SER A 371 27.53 6.15 -29.96
N ALA A 372 27.07 5.19 -30.78
CA ALA A 372 26.29 5.48 -31.99
C ALA A 372 24.95 6.16 -31.68
N LEU A 373 24.37 5.85 -30.53
CA LEU A 373 23.23 6.55 -29.95
C LEU A 373 23.62 7.28 -28.64
N PRO A 374 23.03 8.45 -28.35
CA PRO A 374 22.02 9.14 -29.15
C PRO A 374 22.57 9.79 -30.43
N LEU A 375 21.71 9.94 -31.44
CA LEU A 375 22.00 10.63 -32.69
C LEU A 375 22.25 12.12 -32.44
N SER A 376 23.25 12.68 -33.11
CA SER A 376 23.62 14.10 -33.01
C SER A 376 23.67 14.75 -34.39
N LYS A 377 22.50 15.02 -34.97
CA LYS A 377 22.33 15.70 -36.27
C LYS A 377 23.19 15.09 -37.40
N PRO A 378 23.03 13.79 -37.71
CA PRO A 378 23.81 13.16 -38.78
C PRO A 378 23.54 13.83 -40.12
N LYS A 379 24.53 13.88 -41.02
CA LYS A 379 24.36 14.51 -42.35
C LYS A 379 23.24 13.84 -43.17
N SER A 380 23.13 12.52 -43.09
CA SER A 380 22.10 11.74 -43.78
C SER A 380 21.70 10.50 -43.01
N ILE A 381 20.41 10.17 -43.03
CA ILE A 381 19.83 8.96 -42.41
C ILE A 381 19.12 8.14 -43.50
N ALA A 382 19.40 6.85 -43.57
CA ALA A 382 18.53 5.90 -44.27
C ALA A 382 17.53 5.30 -43.29
N VAL A 383 16.24 5.25 -43.61
CA VAL A 383 15.20 4.57 -42.81
C VAL A 383 14.59 3.46 -43.66
N ILE A 384 14.72 2.22 -43.21
CA ILE A 384 14.57 1.01 -44.03
C ILE A 384 13.64 0.01 -43.33
N GLY A 385 12.83 -0.73 -44.10
CA GLY A 385 11.91 -1.76 -43.61
C GLY A 385 10.47 -1.27 -43.61
N SER A 386 9.53 -2.19 -43.88
CA SER A 386 8.10 -1.87 -43.90
C SER A 386 7.59 -1.44 -42.51
N ASP A 387 8.20 -1.94 -41.44
CA ASP A 387 7.95 -1.55 -40.05
C ASP A 387 8.22 -0.06 -39.74
N SER A 388 8.79 0.69 -40.69
CA SER A 388 9.04 2.13 -40.52
C SER A 388 7.85 3.03 -40.84
N ILE A 389 6.79 2.52 -41.48
CA ILE A 389 5.63 3.31 -41.93
C ILE A 389 4.33 2.79 -41.33
N VAL A 390 3.28 3.61 -41.29
CA VAL A 390 1.93 3.09 -41.02
C VAL A 390 1.53 2.12 -42.14
N ASN A 391 0.69 1.12 -41.84
CA ASN A 391 0.08 0.28 -42.86
C ASN A 391 -0.46 1.16 -44.01
N PRO A 392 -0.05 0.93 -45.28
CA PRO A 392 -0.49 1.73 -46.42
C PRO A 392 -2.01 1.78 -46.62
N ARG A 393 -2.76 0.79 -46.10
CA ARG A 393 -4.22 0.73 -46.12
C ARG A 393 -4.88 1.49 -44.95
N GLY A 394 -4.08 1.99 -44.01
CA GLY A 394 -4.49 2.68 -42.79
C GLY A 394 -4.22 1.86 -41.51
N ALA A 395 -3.97 2.53 -40.39
CA ALA A 395 -3.59 1.90 -39.11
C ALA A 395 -4.60 0.84 -38.61
N ASN A 396 -5.86 0.97 -39.00
CA ASN A 396 -6.98 0.12 -38.60
C ASN A 396 -7.48 -0.81 -39.73
N ALA A 397 -6.77 -0.91 -40.85
CA ALA A 397 -7.24 -1.60 -42.06
C ALA A 397 -7.49 -3.11 -41.89
N CYS A 398 -6.87 -3.71 -40.88
CA CYS A 398 -7.02 -5.13 -40.55
C CYS A 398 -7.92 -5.27 -39.34
N VAL A 399 -8.98 -6.08 -39.47
CA VAL A 399 -9.88 -6.44 -38.36
C VAL A 399 -9.07 -7.05 -37.23
N ASP A 400 -9.30 -6.59 -36.01
CA ASP A 400 -8.59 -7.02 -34.79
C ASP A 400 -7.05 -7.00 -34.94
N ARG A 401 -6.55 -6.12 -35.80
CA ARG A 401 -5.13 -5.97 -36.15
C ARG A 401 -4.48 -7.26 -36.67
N GLY A 402 -5.27 -8.15 -37.28
CA GLY A 402 -4.84 -9.43 -37.85
C GLY A 402 -3.99 -9.33 -39.12
N CYS A 403 -2.93 -8.53 -39.10
CA CYS A 403 -1.92 -8.42 -40.14
C CYS A 403 -0.62 -7.82 -39.56
N THR A 404 0.47 -7.87 -40.33
CA THR A 404 1.78 -7.30 -39.92
C THR A 404 2.31 -6.30 -40.96
N GLU A 405 1.43 -5.70 -41.75
CA GLU A 405 1.82 -4.68 -42.74
C GLU A 405 2.07 -3.33 -42.07
N GLY A 406 3.27 -2.76 -42.24
CA GLY A 406 3.65 -1.50 -41.61
C GLY A 406 4.21 -1.69 -40.20
N THR A 407 4.29 -0.60 -39.44
CA THR A 407 4.84 -0.55 -38.09
C THR A 407 3.98 -1.31 -37.09
N LEU A 408 4.60 -2.20 -36.32
CA LEU A 408 3.91 -3.01 -35.33
C LEU A 408 3.82 -2.27 -33.99
N ALA A 409 2.59 -1.91 -33.58
CA ALA A 409 2.34 -1.19 -32.33
C ALA A 409 1.43 -1.95 -31.33
N MET A 410 0.83 -3.07 -31.76
CA MET A 410 0.09 -4.03 -30.92
C MET A 410 0.00 -5.38 -31.65
N GLY A 411 -0.19 -6.49 -30.91
CA GLY A 411 -0.53 -7.77 -31.52
C GLY A 411 -2.01 -7.86 -31.94
N TRP A 412 -2.44 -9.02 -32.42
CA TRP A 412 -3.81 -9.21 -32.91
C TRP A 412 -4.74 -9.93 -31.94
N GLY A 413 -6.06 -9.82 -32.17
CA GLY A 413 -7.10 -10.53 -31.43
C GLY A 413 -7.94 -9.63 -30.52
N SER A 414 -8.57 -10.21 -29.50
CA SER A 414 -9.42 -9.48 -28.55
C SER A 414 -8.68 -8.44 -27.71
N GLY A 415 -7.37 -8.61 -27.53
CA GLY A 415 -6.51 -7.63 -26.87
C GLY A 415 -6.26 -6.36 -27.67
N SER A 416 -6.78 -6.22 -28.89
CA SER A 416 -6.51 -5.09 -29.79
C SER A 416 -7.61 -4.01 -29.77
N VAL A 417 -7.27 -2.81 -30.25
CA VAL A 417 -8.18 -1.64 -30.29
C VAL A 417 -7.97 -0.82 -31.54
N GLU A 418 -8.90 0.09 -31.84
CA GLU A 418 -8.76 1.03 -32.95
C GLU A 418 -7.77 2.15 -32.57
N PHE A 419 -6.81 2.42 -33.46
CA PHE A 419 -5.93 3.57 -33.32
C PHE A 419 -6.69 4.87 -33.65
N PRO A 420 -6.66 5.91 -32.79
CA PRO A 420 -7.14 7.24 -33.16
C PRO A 420 -6.19 7.90 -34.18
N TYR A 421 -4.92 7.55 -34.10
CA TYR A 421 -3.83 7.79 -35.04
C TYR A 421 -2.70 6.83 -34.68
N LEU A 422 -1.69 6.72 -35.55
CA LEU A 422 -0.46 5.99 -35.26
C LEU A 422 0.72 6.78 -35.81
N VAL A 423 1.66 7.17 -34.95
CA VAL A 423 2.88 7.85 -35.38
C VAL A 423 3.91 6.80 -35.76
N ALA A 424 4.25 6.66 -37.04
CA ALA A 424 5.25 5.70 -37.47
C ALA A 424 6.69 6.21 -37.27
N PRO A 425 7.68 5.31 -37.13
CA PRO A 425 9.09 5.67 -37.01
C PRO A 425 9.58 6.65 -38.08
N LEU A 426 9.26 6.41 -39.35
CA LEU A 426 9.71 7.26 -40.47
C LEU A 426 9.17 8.68 -40.35
N ASP A 427 7.91 8.85 -39.94
CA ASP A 427 7.27 10.16 -39.85
C ASP A 427 7.90 11.00 -38.73
N ALA A 428 8.10 10.38 -37.55
CA ALA A 428 8.77 11.05 -36.44
C ALA A 428 10.24 11.38 -36.75
N ILE A 429 10.97 10.46 -37.39
CA ILE A 429 12.37 10.70 -37.80
C ILE A 429 12.45 11.82 -38.83
N LYS A 430 11.55 11.87 -39.82
CA LYS A 430 11.48 12.98 -40.79
C LYS A 430 11.24 14.32 -40.11
N ALA A 431 10.30 14.37 -39.16
CA ALA A 431 9.99 15.59 -38.41
C ALA A 431 11.20 16.10 -37.60
N GLN A 432 11.98 15.20 -37.00
CA GLN A 432 13.22 15.57 -36.30
C GLN A 432 14.34 15.94 -37.28
N ALA A 433 14.52 15.19 -38.36
CA ALA A 433 15.53 15.43 -39.39
C ALA A 433 15.37 16.80 -40.06
N GLN A 434 14.13 17.25 -40.26
CA GLN A 434 13.83 18.60 -40.77
C GLN A 434 14.38 19.71 -39.86
N LYS A 435 14.33 19.53 -38.53
CA LYS A 435 14.89 20.50 -37.56
C LYS A 435 16.42 20.49 -37.56
N ASP A 436 17.00 19.34 -37.87
CA ASP A 436 18.46 19.14 -37.85
C ASP A 436 19.15 19.48 -39.18
N GLY A 437 18.39 19.64 -40.27
CA GLY A 437 18.93 19.78 -41.63
C GLY A 437 19.48 18.45 -42.20
N THR A 438 19.04 17.33 -41.65
CA THR A 438 19.47 15.97 -42.00
C THR A 438 18.75 15.48 -43.26
N THR A 439 19.48 14.97 -44.27
CA THR A 439 18.84 14.33 -45.43
C THR A 439 18.31 12.95 -45.08
N VAL A 440 17.01 12.69 -45.31
CA VAL A 440 16.40 11.37 -45.12
C VAL A 440 16.24 10.66 -46.46
N LYS A 441 16.73 9.42 -46.57
CA LYS A 441 16.42 8.48 -47.65
C LYS A 441 15.61 7.33 -47.07
N SER A 442 14.45 7.00 -47.63
CA SER A 442 13.60 5.92 -47.11
C SER A 442 13.47 4.77 -48.10
N ALA A 443 13.50 3.53 -47.60
CA ALA A 443 13.10 2.33 -48.32
C ALA A 443 12.09 1.56 -47.44
N PRO A 444 10.81 1.95 -47.43
CA PRO A 444 9.79 1.38 -46.54
C PRO A 444 9.27 0.04 -47.06
N THR A 445 10.17 -0.87 -47.41
CA THR A 445 9.91 -2.23 -47.90
C THR A 445 10.94 -3.17 -47.28
N ASP A 446 10.63 -4.46 -47.25
CA ASP A 446 11.54 -5.49 -46.73
C ASP A 446 12.41 -6.11 -47.84
N ASN A 447 12.54 -5.42 -48.98
CA ASN A 447 13.41 -5.85 -50.06
C ASN A 447 14.88 -5.52 -49.73
N ALA A 448 15.69 -6.56 -49.50
CA ALA A 448 17.10 -6.45 -49.13
C ALA A 448 17.92 -5.56 -50.08
N SER A 449 17.73 -5.68 -51.40
CA SER A 449 18.46 -4.88 -52.39
C SER A 449 18.07 -3.40 -52.34
N GLN A 450 16.79 -3.09 -52.16
CA GLN A 450 16.32 -1.71 -52.00
C GLN A 450 16.82 -1.10 -50.68
N GLY A 451 16.81 -1.87 -49.59
CA GLY A 451 17.36 -1.48 -48.30
C GLY A 451 18.85 -1.14 -48.38
N ALA A 452 19.66 -2.03 -48.98
CA ALA A 452 21.08 -1.79 -49.21
C ALA A 452 21.33 -0.54 -50.09
N ALA A 453 20.57 -0.38 -51.18
CA ALA A 453 20.68 0.81 -52.03
C ALA A 453 20.31 2.11 -51.31
N ALA A 454 19.38 2.08 -50.35
CA ALA A 454 19.08 3.22 -49.49
C ALA A 454 20.22 3.52 -48.49
N ALA A 455 20.85 2.47 -47.95
CA ALA A 455 21.87 2.58 -46.92
C ALA A 455 23.27 3.00 -47.43
N GLN A 456 23.65 2.65 -48.66
CA GLN A 456 25.03 2.76 -49.21
C GLN A 456 25.72 4.12 -48.97
N ASN A 457 24.99 5.24 -49.05
CA ASN A 457 25.54 6.60 -48.93
C ASN A 457 24.97 7.38 -47.73
N ALA A 458 24.22 6.72 -46.85
CA ALA A 458 23.71 7.34 -45.64
C ALA A 458 24.79 7.36 -44.55
N SER A 459 24.84 8.42 -43.74
CA SER A 459 25.79 8.52 -42.62
C SER A 459 25.48 7.51 -41.52
N ILE A 460 24.21 7.11 -41.41
CA ILE A 460 23.67 6.10 -40.51
C ILE A 460 22.42 5.47 -41.16
N ALA A 461 22.22 4.18 -40.98
CA ALA A 461 21.04 3.46 -41.45
C ALA A 461 20.23 2.96 -40.25
N VAL A 462 18.93 3.24 -40.22
CA VAL A 462 17.97 2.74 -39.24
C VAL A 462 17.09 1.70 -39.94
N VAL A 463 17.23 0.44 -39.54
CA VAL A 463 16.46 -0.69 -40.09
C VAL A 463 15.40 -1.08 -39.08
N CYS A 464 14.13 -0.90 -39.43
CA CYS A 464 13.00 -1.30 -38.62
C CYS A 464 12.54 -2.69 -39.04
N ILE A 465 12.46 -3.63 -38.09
CA ILE A 465 11.98 -5.00 -38.29
C ILE A 465 10.97 -5.33 -37.20
N ASN A 466 10.13 -6.34 -37.43
CA ASN A 466 9.17 -6.78 -36.43
C ASN A 466 9.01 -8.31 -36.36
N ALA A 467 8.28 -8.76 -35.33
CA ALA A 467 7.73 -10.11 -35.26
C ALA A 467 6.43 -10.08 -34.45
N ASN A 468 5.35 -10.61 -35.02
CA ASN A 468 3.99 -10.47 -34.51
C ASN A 468 3.43 -11.80 -33.96
N GLY A 469 2.31 -11.73 -33.25
CA GLY A 469 1.60 -12.83 -32.60
C GLY A 469 0.24 -12.34 -32.08
N GLY A 470 -0.69 -13.24 -31.83
CA GLY A 470 -1.98 -12.85 -31.26
C GLY A 470 -2.88 -14.01 -30.90
N GLU A 471 -4.18 -13.74 -30.88
CA GLU A 471 -5.19 -14.72 -30.51
C GLU A 471 -5.45 -15.78 -31.59
N GLY A 472 -5.70 -17.03 -31.18
CA GLY A 472 -5.72 -18.23 -32.02
C GLY A 472 -6.88 -18.38 -33.00
N TYR A 473 -7.85 -17.45 -33.02
CA TYR A 473 -8.93 -17.44 -34.01
C TYR A 473 -8.54 -16.74 -35.33
N ILE A 474 -7.36 -16.13 -35.39
CA ILE A 474 -6.81 -15.48 -36.59
C ILE A 474 -5.48 -16.15 -36.96
N THR A 475 -5.33 -16.51 -38.24
CA THR A 475 -4.07 -16.97 -38.80
C THR A 475 -3.44 -15.90 -39.68
N VAL A 476 -2.24 -15.44 -39.33
CA VAL A 476 -1.49 -14.43 -40.10
C VAL A 476 -0.18 -15.04 -40.59
N GLU A 477 0.02 -15.07 -41.92
CA GLU A 477 1.24 -15.61 -42.55
C GLU A 477 1.61 -17.04 -42.07
N GLY A 478 0.59 -17.86 -41.79
CA GLY A 478 0.76 -19.25 -41.30
C GLY A 478 0.86 -19.39 -39.77
N ASN A 479 0.87 -18.29 -39.02
CA ASN A 479 0.88 -18.27 -37.55
C ASN A 479 -0.57 -18.24 -37.03
N ALA A 480 -1.03 -19.36 -36.47
CA ALA A 480 -2.40 -19.51 -35.94
C ALA A 480 -2.46 -19.06 -34.47
N GLY A 481 -2.36 -17.75 -34.24
CA GLY A 481 -2.16 -17.16 -32.92
C GLY A 481 -0.71 -17.23 -32.46
N ASP A 482 -0.26 -18.44 -32.11
CA ASP A 482 1.12 -18.72 -31.72
C ASP A 482 2.10 -18.53 -32.89
N ARG A 483 3.32 -18.10 -32.57
CA ARG A 483 4.38 -17.93 -33.56
C ARG A 483 4.98 -19.29 -33.93
N ILE A 484 5.21 -19.52 -35.22
CA ILE A 484 5.82 -20.78 -35.69
C ILE A 484 7.34 -20.84 -35.45
N ASN A 485 7.97 -19.69 -35.21
CA ASN A 485 9.39 -19.54 -34.90
C ASN A 485 9.66 -18.22 -34.17
N LEU A 486 10.90 -18.04 -33.71
CA LEU A 486 11.37 -16.81 -33.07
C LEU A 486 12.23 -15.93 -33.99
N ASP A 487 12.11 -16.05 -35.31
CA ASP A 487 12.81 -15.17 -36.26
C ASP A 487 12.04 -13.84 -36.47
N PRO A 488 12.72 -12.76 -36.89
CA PRO A 488 12.03 -11.58 -37.41
C PRO A 488 11.18 -11.95 -38.63
N TRP A 489 9.98 -11.39 -38.71
CA TRP A 489 9.07 -11.54 -39.84
C TRP A 489 9.59 -10.79 -41.07
N HIS A 490 8.95 -11.03 -42.23
CA HIS A 490 9.23 -10.37 -43.51
C HIS A 490 10.71 -10.40 -43.94
N ASN A 491 11.41 -11.51 -43.68
CA ASN A 491 12.84 -11.65 -43.96
C ASN A 491 13.72 -10.60 -43.25
N GLY A 492 13.31 -10.09 -42.08
CA GLY A 492 14.04 -9.05 -41.35
C GLY A 492 15.52 -9.39 -41.10
N ASN A 493 15.85 -10.67 -40.88
CA ASN A 493 17.24 -11.13 -40.79
C ASN A 493 18.06 -10.78 -42.05
N ALA A 494 17.55 -11.12 -43.24
CA ALA A 494 18.23 -10.85 -44.51
C ALA A 494 18.29 -9.35 -44.84
N LEU A 495 17.27 -8.59 -44.45
CA LEU A 495 17.24 -7.13 -44.60
C LEU A 495 18.36 -6.47 -43.78
N VAL A 496 18.50 -6.84 -42.50
CA VAL A 496 19.56 -6.33 -41.62
C VAL A 496 20.94 -6.69 -42.15
N GLU A 497 21.15 -7.96 -42.56
CA GLU A 497 22.42 -8.41 -43.15
C GLU A 497 22.80 -7.61 -44.40
N ALA A 498 21.86 -7.39 -45.32
CA ALA A 498 22.10 -6.63 -46.55
C ALA A 498 22.43 -5.15 -46.29
N VAL A 499 21.77 -4.52 -45.33
CA VAL A 499 22.05 -3.13 -44.94
C VAL A 499 23.41 -3.02 -44.23
N ALA A 500 23.69 -3.93 -43.29
CA ALA A 500 24.97 -3.96 -42.58
C ALA A 500 26.16 -4.28 -43.49
N ALA A 501 25.95 -4.95 -44.63
CA ALA A 501 27.00 -5.19 -45.62
C ALA A 501 27.49 -3.91 -46.31
N VAL A 502 26.64 -2.88 -46.41
CA VAL A 502 26.93 -1.65 -47.17
C VAL A 502 27.02 -0.38 -46.32
N ASN A 503 26.50 -0.39 -45.09
CA ASN A 503 26.56 0.74 -44.16
C ASN A 503 27.24 0.34 -42.84
N LYS A 504 28.28 1.09 -42.44
CA LYS A 504 29.10 0.81 -41.25
C LYS A 504 28.46 1.25 -39.93
N LYS A 505 27.35 1.99 -39.98
CA LYS A 505 26.60 2.49 -38.83
C LYS A 505 25.14 2.11 -39.00
N THR A 506 24.85 0.84 -38.81
CA THR A 506 23.49 0.29 -38.85
C THR A 506 22.91 0.22 -37.44
N VAL A 507 21.76 0.86 -37.24
CA VAL A 507 20.92 0.79 -36.05
C VAL A 507 19.73 -0.08 -36.39
N VAL A 508 19.48 -1.13 -35.60
CA VAL A 508 18.30 -1.99 -35.77
C VAL A 508 17.26 -1.61 -34.73
N VAL A 509 16.05 -1.28 -35.18
CA VAL A 509 14.88 -1.05 -34.32
C VAL A 509 13.95 -2.25 -34.46
N VAL A 510 13.54 -2.83 -33.33
CA VAL A 510 12.72 -4.05 -33.31
C VAL A 510 11.42 -3.82 -32.57
N HIS A 511 10.28 -3.91 -33.27
CA HIS A 511 8.95 -3.95 -32.67
C HIS A 511 8.47 -5.40 -32.60
N SER A 512 8.25 -5.96 -31.41
CA SER A 512 7.85 -7.37 -31.32
C SER A 512 6.99 -7.69 -30.11
N VAL A 513 6.12 -8.68 -30.29
CA VAL A 513 5.29 -9.27 -29.24
C VAL A 513 6.08 -10.02 -28.16
N GLY A 514 7.32 -10.43 -28.46
CA GLY A 514 8.14 -11.24 -27.55
C GLY A 514 9.54 -11.46 -28.10
N PRO A 515 10.36 -12.35 -27.50
CA PRO A 515 11.74 -12.54 -27.91
C PRO A 515 11.91 -12.90 -29.40
N VAL A 516 13.03 -12.46 -29.99
CA VAL A 516 13.45 -12.78 -31.36
C VAL A 516 14.92 -13.21 -31.35
N ILE A 517 15.28 -14.24 -32.10
CA ILE A 517 16.67 -14.70 -32.25
C ILE A 517 17.41 -13.78 -33.22
N MET A 518 18.55 -13.24 -32.78
CA MET A 518 19.31 -12.22 -33.51
C MET A 518 20.72 -12.67 -33.93
N GLU A 519 21.10 -13.92 -33.65
CA GLU A 519 22.49 -14.39 -33.76
C GLU A 519 23.07 -14.26 -35.17
N ARG A 520 22.23 -14.20 -36.21
CA ARG A 520 22.64 -13.99 -37.61
C ARG A 520 23.37 -12.67 -37.85
N TRP A 521 23.05 -11.62 -37.09
CA TRP A 521 23.55 -10.27 -37.36
C TRP A 521 23.96 -9.47 -36.11
N ILE A 522 23.61 -9.92 -34.89
CA ILE A 522 23.87 -9.17 -33.66
C ILE A 522 25.36 -8.87 -33.41
N GLU A 523 26.26 -9.77 -33.82
CA GLU A 523 27.71 -9.62 -33.69
C GLU A 523 28.36 -8.90 -34.89
N ASN A 524 27.60 -8.57 -35.93
CA ASN A 524 28.15 -7.84 -37.06
C ASN A 524 28.69 -6.47 -36.56
N PRO A 525 29.96 -6.11 -36.85
CA PRO A 525 30.56 -4.87 -36.33
C PRO A 525 29.89 -3.61 -36.88
N ASN A 526 29.20 -3.71 -38.01
CA ASN A 526 28.45 -2.61 -38.61
C ASN A 526 27.07 -2.42 -37.99
N VAL A 527 26.53 -3.41 -37.27
CA VAL A 527 25.34 -3.24 -36.41
C VAL A 527 25.80 -2.61 -35.11
N VAL A 528 25.75 -1.28 -35.06
CA VAL A 528 26.31 -0.49 -33.97
C VAL A 528 25.33 -0.26 -32.82
N ALA A 529 24.02 -0.34 -33.09
CA ALA A 529 23.03 -0.28 -32.03
C ALA A 529 21.81 -1.17 -32.32
N VAL A 530 21.18 -1.67 -31.25
CA VAL A 530 19.93 -2.43 -31.32
C VAL A 530 18.98 -1.86 -30.28
N VAL A 531 17.85 -1.35 -30.75
CA VAL A 531 16.80 -0.70 -29.98
C VAL A 531 15.58 -1.61 -30.00
N TRP A 532 15.30 -2.26 -28.88
CA TRP A 532 14.11 -3.07 -28.71
C TRP A 532 12.94 -2.16 -28.31
N ALA A 533 12.06 -1.89 -29.27
CA ALA A 533 10.98 -0.92 -29.15
C ALA A 533 9.62 -1.52 -28.78
N GLY A 534 9.53 -2.85 -28.70
CA GLY A 534 8.36 -3.56 -28.15
C GLY A 534 7.06 -3.26 -28.89
N LEU A 535 5.99 -2.96 -28.14
CA LEU A 535 4.65 -2.65 -28.65
C LEU A 535 4.12 -1.33 -28.02
N PRO A 536 4.52 -0.19 -28.57
CA PRO A 536 4.42 1.11 -27.89
C PRO A 536 3.04 1.80 -27.97
N GLY A 537 2.07 1.26 -28.71
CA GLY A 537 0.78 1.92 -28.94
C GLY A 537 0.87 3.13 -29.89
N GLN A 538 -0.08 4.07 -29.81
CA GLN A 538 -0.26 5.12 -30.82
C GLN A 538 0.91 6.12 -30.97
N GLU A 539 1.77 6.22 -29.95
CA GLU A 539 2.91 7.15 -29.89
C GLU A 539 4.24 6.51 -30.29
N SER A 540 4.22 5.37 -31.01
CA SER A 540 5.38 4.57 -31.42
C SER A 540 6.60 5.40 -31.87
N GLY A 541 6.46 6.14 -32.97
CA GLY A 541 7.56 6.92 -33.56
C GLY A 541 8.04 8.06 -32.67
N ASN A 542 7.14 8.68 -31.90
CA ASN A 542 7.51 9.76 -30.98
C ASN A 542 8.35 9.24 -29.81
N GLY A 543 7.92 8.15 -29.17
CA GLY A 543 8.69 7.49 -28.12
C GLY A 543 10.05 7.00 -28.61
N LEU A 544 10.11 6.46 -29.83
CA LEU A 544 11.35 6.04 -30.48
C LEU A 544 12.31 7.22 -30.71
N VAL A 545 11.83 8.33 -31.27
CA VAL A 545 12.67 9.52 -31.52
C VAL A 545 13.19 10.14 -30.22
N ASP A 546 12.38 10.15 -29.15
CA ASP A 546 12.81 10.64 -27.84
C ASP A 546 14.07 9.88 -27.35
N ILE A 547 14.17 8.58 -27.64
CA ILE A 547 15.36 7.76 -27.33
C ILE A 547 16.45 7.93 -28.38
N LEU A 548 16.15 7.79 -29.67
CA LEU A 548 17.16 7.84 -30.73
C LEU A 548 17.95 9.13 -30.72
N TYR A 549 17.33 10.27 -30.40
CA TYR A 549 17.98 11.58 -30.34
C TYR A 549 18.35 12.04 -28.92
N GLY A 550 18.14 11.20 -27.90
CA GLY A 550 18.59 11.48 -26.53
C GLY A 550 17.82 12.58 -25.81
N ALA A 551 16.56 12.82 -26.18
CA ALA A 551 15.65 13.63 -25.36
C ALA A 551 15.39 12.96 -23.99
N ALA A 552 15.47 11.63 -23.96
CA ALA A 552 15.66 10.85 -22.74
C ALA A 552 16.72 9.76 -22.97
N SER A 553 17.39 9.35 -21.89
CA SER A 553 18.14 8.09 -21.89
C SER A 553 17.17 6.91 -21.90
N PRO A 554 17.44 5.85 -22.68
CA PRO A 554 16.70 4.60 -22.53
C PRO A 554 16.88 4.09 -21.10
N SER A 555 15.79 3.56 -20.56
CA SER A 555 15.69 3.09 -19.18
C SER A 555 14.81 1.85 -19.03
N GLY A 556 14.27 1.33 -20.13
CA GLY A 556 13.54 0.08 -20.11
C GLY A 556 14.49 -1.09 -19.85
N LYS A 557 13.95 -2.16 -19.27
CA LYS A 557 14.65 -3.44 -19.06
C LYS A 557 13.78 -4.58 -19.60
N LEU A 558 14.39 -5.62 -20.16
CA LEU A 558 13.65 -6.75 -20.72
C LEU A 558 12.80 -7.46 -19.65
N PRO A 559 11.49 -7.68 -19.89
CA PRO A 559 10.62 -8.46 -19.00
C PRO A 559 10.62 -9.96 -19.35
N TYR A 560 11.56 -10.40 -20.19
CA TYR A 560 11.81 -11.79 -20.60
C TYR A 560 13.28 -11.94 -21.04
N THR A 561 13.72 -13.17 -21.25
CA THR A 561 15.06 -13.47 -21.77
C THR A 561 15.05 -13.47 -23.30
N ILE A 562 16.13 -12.98 -23.94
CA ILE A 562 16.41 -13.18 -25.36
C ILE A 562 17.54 -14.20 -25.49
N ALA A 563 17.21 -15.38 -26.01
CA ALA A 563 18.11 -16.51 -26.20
C ALA A 563 19.02 -16.38 -27.42
N LYS A 564 20.02 -17.28 -27.51
CA LYS A 564 20.84 -17.46 -28.73
C LYS A 564 20.20 -18.43 -29.72
N LYS A 565 19.42 -19.40 -29.23
CA LYS A 565 18.62 -20.30 -30.06
C LYS A 565 17.28 -20.59 -29.38
N GLN A 566 16.25 -20.89 -30.16
CA GLN A 566 14.91 -21.18 -29.64
C GLN A 566 14.89 -22.37 -28.69
N SER A 567 15.74 -23.38 -28.88
CA SER A 567 15.81 -24.53 -27.97
C SER A 567 16.39 -24.23 -26.60
N ASP A 568 17.01 -23.06 -26.38
CA ASP A 568 17.53 -22.67 -25.06
C ASP A 568 16.41 -22.39 -24.05
N TYR A 569 15.17 -22.10 -24.49
CA TYR A 569 14.06 -21.86 -23.57
C TYR A 569 13.54 -23.16 -22.92
N GLY A 570 13.84 -24.32 -23.50
CA GLY A 570 13.43 -25.61 -22.97
C GLY A 570 11.92 -25.89 -23.04
N THR A 571 11.15 -25.08 -23.75
CA THR A 571 9.68 -25.22 -23.88
C THR A 571 9.28 -25.13 -25.36
N VAL A 572 8.21 -25.83 -25.74
CA VAL A 572 7.65 -25.79 -27.11
C VAL A 572 6.12 -25.81 -27.06
N ILE A 573 5.47 -25.13 -27.99
CA ILE A 573 4.00 -25.22 -28.15
C ILE A 573 3.62 -26.68 -28.42
N THR A 574 2.71 -27.24 -27.63
CA THR A 574 2.33 -28.66 -27.74
C THR A 574 1.14 -28.83 -28.68
N ASN A 575 1.12 -29.93 -29.43
CA ASN A 575 -0.02 -30.31 -30.28
C ASN A 575 -0.98 -31.26 -29.55
N GLY A 576 -1.42 -30.91 -28.34
CA GLY A 576 -2.27 -31.74 -27.48
C GLY A 576 -2.29 -31.21 -26.06
N ASP A 577 -2.48 -32.10 -25.07
CA ASP A 577 -2.35 -31.73 -23.66
C ASP A 577 -0.89 -31.38 -23.34
N ASP A 578 -0.69 -30.32 -22.57
CA ASP A 578 0.61 -29.86 -22.10
C ASP A 578 0.88 -30.42 -20.70
N LYS A 579 1.93 -31.24 -20.60
CA LYS A 579 2.35 -31.94 -19.38
C LYS A 579 3.74 -31.52 -18.90
N ASP A 580 4.40 -30.61 -19.62
CA ASP A 580 5.78 -30.21 -19.35
C ASP A 580 5.80 -28.93 -18.53
N TRP A 581 5.67 -29.05 -17.21
CA TRP A 581 5.60 -27.92 -16.30
C TRP A 581 6.80 -27.89 -15.37
N SER A 582 7.33 -26.69 -15.13
CA SER A 582 8.52 -26.48 -14.32
C SER A 582 8.44 -25.17 -13.55
N LEU A 583 9.06 -25.13 -12.36
CA LEU A 583 9.34 -23.87 -11.66
C LEU A 583 10.33 -22.99 -12.46
N ASN A 584 11.13 -23.63 -13.32
CA ASN A 584 12.21 -23.00 -14.07
C ASN A 584 11.78 -22.72 -15.51
N ILE A 585 11.07 -21.60 -15.72
CA ILE A 585 10.79 -20.99 -17.03
C ILE A 585 11.63 -19.72 -17.23
N ASP A 586 11.79 -19.28 -18.48
CA ASP A 586 12.57 -18.08 -18.85
C ASP A 586 13.93 -18.02 -18.10
N TYR A 587 14.31 -16.90 -17.48
CA TYR A 587 15.62 -16.75 -16.83
C TYR A 587 15.88 -17.78 -15.72
N ARG A 588 14.82 -18.30 -15.07
CA ARG A 588 14.97 -19.38 -14.08
C ARG A 588 15.46 -20.66 -14.75
N HIS A 589 14.98 -20.96 -15.96
CA HIS A 589 15.49 -22.05 -16.79
C HIS A 589 16.97 -21.84 -17.16
N PHE A 590 17.29 -20.65 -17.68
CA PHE A 590 18.66 -20.32 -18.09
C PHE A 590 19.64 -20.39 -16.92
N ASP A 591 19.23 -19.93 -15.73
CA ASP A 591 20.02 -20.01 -14.51
C ASP A 591 20.19 -21.47 -14.05
N ALA A 592 19.12 -22.26 -14.03
CA ALA A 592 19.15 -23.66 -13.60
C ALA A 592 19.99 -24.56 -14.53
N GLN A 593 19.97 -24.29 -15.84
CA GLN A 593 20.70 -25.07 -16.85
C GLN A 593 22.10 -24.53 -17.15
N GLY A 594 22.51 -23.42 -16.52
CA GLY A 594 23.79 -22.77 -16.82
C GLY A 594 23.90 -22.23 -18.26
N ILE A 595 22.76 -21.96 -18.91
CA ILE A 595 22.72 -21.41 -20.26
C ILE A 595 23.00 -19.91 -20.20
N THR A 596 23.85 -19.42 -21.11
CA THR A 596 24.13 -17.99 -21.26
C THR A 596 23.23 -17.41 -22.34
N PRO A 597 22.26 -16.54 -21.98
CA PRO A 597 21.40 -15.90 -22.98
C PRO A 597 22.19 -14.89 -23.83
N ARG A 598 21.55 -14.37 -24.88
CA ARG A 598 22.07 -13.22 -25.61
C ARG A 598 21.86 -11.94 -24.79
N PHE A 599 20.64 -11.73 -24.30
CA PHE A 599 20.29 -10.70 -23.33
C PHE A 599 19.39 -11.31 -22.28
N GLU A 600 19.80 -11.23 -21.02
CA GLU A 600 19.07 -11.83 -19.89
C GLU A 600 17.82 -11.03 -19.51
N PHE A 601 16.90 -11.68 -18.79
CA PHE A 601 15.81 -11.00 -18.11
C PHE A 601 16.33 -9.84 -17.23
N GLY A 602 15.64 -8.71 -17.29
CA GLY A 602 16.00 -7.50 -16.57
C GLY A 602 17.17 -6.72 -17.18
N PHE A 603 17.70 -7.12 -18.34
CA PHE A 603 18.77 -6.40 -19.04
C PHE A 603 18.27 -5.16 -19.79
N GLY A 604 19.11 -4.14 -19.85
CA GLY A 604 18.90 -2.95 -20.68
C GLY A 604 19.97 -1.91 -20.43
N LEU A 605 20.58 -1.41 -21.52
CA LEU A 605 21.59 -0.37 -21.49
C LEU A 605 20.97 1.01 -21.29
N SER A 606 21.82 1.95 -20.88
CA SER A 606 21.51 3.37 -20.70
C SER A 606 22.55 4.23 -21.43
N TYR A 607 22.27 5.50 -21.66
CA TYR A 607 23.29 6.47 -22.13
C TYR A 607 24.21 6.94 -21.00
N THR A 608 23.93 6.54 -19.77
CA THR A 608 24.78 6.78 -18.60
C THR A 608 25.13 5.47 -17.90
N ASN A 609 25.99 5.54 -16.88
CA ASN A 609 26.40 4.40 -16.07
C ASN A 609 25.91 4.56 -14.64
N PHE A 610 25.60 3.44 -13.99
CA PHE A 610 25.17 3.41 -12.59
C PHE A 610 26.06 2.49 -11.76
N THR A 611 26.38 2.97 -10.56
CA THR A 611 27.12 2.24 -9.53
C THR A 611 26.22 1.91 -8.35
N TYR A 612 26.47 0.77 -7.73
CA TYR A 612 25.67 0.20 -6.65
C TYR A 612 26.57 0.04 -5.43
N SER A 613 26.09 0.47 -4.26
CA SER A 613 26.86 0.46 -3.01
C SER A 613 25.91 0.36 -1.80
N ASP A 614 26.48 0.24 -0.60
CA ASP A 614 25.76 0.38 0.67
C ASP A 614 24.54 -0.57 0.80
N LEU A 615 24.73 -1.87 0.52
CA LEU A 615 23.69 -2.88 0.74
C LEU A 615 23.37 -2.98 2.24
N SER A 616 22.10 -2.79 2.61
CA SER A 616 21.61 -3.00 3.97
C SER A 616 20.38 -3.90 3.96
N ILE A 617 20.32 -4.82 4.92
CA ILE A 617 19.26 -5.81 5.07
C ILE A 617 18.75 -5.73 6.52
N THR A 618 17.47 -5.44 6.70
CA THR A 618 16.81 -5.33 8.00
C THR A 618 15.56 -6.22 8.05
N GLY A 619 15.15 -6.60 9.27
CA GLY A 619 14.00 -7.48 9.50
C GLY A 619 14.41 -8.87 9.97
N LYS A 620 13.46 -9.59 10.56
CA LYS A 620 13.67 -10.91 11.18
C LYS A 620 12.53 -11.86 10.79
N PRO A 621 12.50 -12.33 9.54
CA PRO A 621 11.49 -13.30 9.10
C PRO A 621 11.54 -14.58 9.94
N SER A 622 10.36 -15.16 10.20
CA SER A 622 10.19 -16.40 10.93
C SER A 622 9.85 -17.56 9.99
N ALA A 623 10.44 -18.74 10.24
CA ALA A 623 10.12 -19.97 9.53
C ALA A 623 8.69 -20.46 9.86
N GLY A 624 8.18 -21.35 9.01
CA GLY A 624 6.89 -22.02 9.20
C GLY A 624 5.81 -21.57 8.21
N PRO A 625 4.61 -22.18 8.29
CA PRO A 625 3.51 -21.89 7.38
C PRO A 625 2.94 -20.49 7.62
N ALA A 626 2.22 -19.97 6.64
CA ALA A 626 1.33 -18.84 6.84
C ALA A 626 0.16 -19.23 7.77
N THR A 627 -0.23 -18.33 8.67
CA THR A 627 -1.21 -18.58 9.74
C THR A 627 -2.29 -17.50 9.87
N GLY A 628 -2.17 -16.42 9.09
CA GLY A 628 -3.14 -15.35 9.08
C GLY A 628 -4.51 -15.82 8.62
N ARG A 629 -5.56 -15.10 9.05
CA ARG A 629 -6.91 -15.30 8.52
C ARG A 629 -6.90 -15.12 7.00
N ILE A 630 -7.73 -15.88 6.30
CA ILE A 630 -7.93 -15.68 4.87
C ILE A 630 -8.57 -14.30 4.64
N ALA A 631 -7.94 -13.52 3.76
CA ALA A 631 -8.40 -12.25 3.22
C ALA A 631 -8.22 -12.28 1.70
N PRO A 632 -8.64 -11.26 0.93
CA PRO A 632 -8.31 -11.19 -0.48
C PRO A 632 -6.78 -11.29 -0.68
N GLY A 633 -6.35 -12.26 -1.50
CA GLY A 633 -4.95 -12.67 -1.65
C GLY A 633 -4.55 -13.91 -0.82
N GLY A 634 -5.37 -14.40 0.09
CA GLY A 634 -5.09 -15.56 0.94
C GLY A 634 -4.76 -15.20 2.40
N PRO A 635 -4.00 -16.03 3.13
CA PRO A 635 -3.61 -15.73 4.51
C PRO A 635 -2.98 -14.33 4.63
N ALA A 636 -3.54 -13.48 5.49
CA ALA A 636 -3.18 -12.05 5.56
C ALA A 636 -1.69 -11.80 5.83
N ASP A 637 -1.04 -12.70 6.58
CA ASP A 637 0.38 -12.62 6.92
C ASP A 637 1.30 -12.85 5.70
N LEU A 638 0.79 -13.37 4.57
CA LEU A 638 1.56 -13.49 3.33
C LEU A 638 2.00 -12.14 2.76
N PHE A 639 1.20 -11.10 2.94
CA PHE A 639 1.46 -9.77 2.39
C PHE A 639 2.13 -8.83 3.40
N GLU A 640 2.37 -9.28 4.62
CA GLU A 640 3.12 -8.52 5.62
C GLU A 640 4.59 -8.41 5.23
N THR A 641 5.16 -7.20 5.37
CA THR A 641 6.60 -6.99 5.16
C THR A 641 7.39 -7.58 6.33
N VAL A 642 8.24 -8.57 6.04
CA VAL A 642 9.04 -9.29 7.06
C VAL A 642 10.53 -8.94 6.99
N ALA A 643 10.98 -8.40 5.86
CA ALA A 643 12.33 -7.91 5.68
C ALA A 643 12.35 -6.71 4.72
N THR A 644 13.41 -5.90 4.78
CA THR A 644 13.65 -4.79 3.86
C THR A 644 15.11 -4.82 3.43
N VAL A 645 15.34 -4.76 2.13
CA VAL A 645 16.66 -4.66 1.52
C VAL A 645 16.78 -3.26 0.91
N THR A 646 17.91 -2.60 1.12
CA THR A 646 18.20 -1.29 0.52
C THR A 646 19.57 -1.28 -0.13
N ALA A 647 19.73 -0.48 -1.18
CA ALA A 647 21.02 -0.23 -1.81
C ALA A 647 21.08 1.19 -2.36
N LYS A 648 22.26 1.82 -2.27
CA LYS A 648 22.51 3.14 -2.85
C LYS A 648 22.90 3.00 -4.32
N ILE A 649 22.24 3.78 -5.17
CA ILE A 649 22.44 3.83 -6.61
C ILE A 649 22.92 5.21 -6.99
N SER A 650 24.06 5.29 -7.68
CA SER A 650 24.64 6.57 -8.10
C SER A 650 24.81 6.60 -9.61
N ASN A 651 24.31 7.66 -10.26
CA ASN A 651 24.59 7.92 -11.66
C ASN A 651 26.03 8.42 -11.79
N SER A 652 26.93 7.54 -12.23
CA SER A 652 28.36 7.80 -12.36
C SER A 652 28.77 8.26 -13.76
N GLY A 653 27.82 8.41 -14.69
CA GLY A 653 28.08 8.93 -16.03
C GLY A 653 27.82 10.42 -16.15
N LYS A 654 27.70 10.89 -17.40
CA LYS A 654 27.69 12.34 -17.74
C LYS A 654 26.32 12.91 -18.08
N VAL A 655 25.31 12.06 -18.24
CA VAL A 655 23.95 12.48 -18.62
C VAL A 655 22.95 11.97 -17.60
N ALA A 656 21.80 12.65 -17.50
CA ALA A 656 20.70 12.16 -16.69
C ALA A 656 20.16 10.85 -17.27
N GLY A 657 19.75 9.94 -16.39
CA GLY A 657 19.18 8.66 -16.77
C GLY A 657 18.35 8.08 -15.63
N ALA A 658 17.54 7.07 -15.95
CA ALA A 658 16.83 6.29 -14.95
C ALA A 658 17.39 4.88 -14.91
N GLU A 659 17.61 4.36 -13.70
CA GLU A 659 18.05 2.98 -13.48
C GLU A 659 16.94 2.16 -12.84
N VAL A 660 16.93 0.86 -13.13
CA VAL A 660 16.02 -0.12 -12.52
C VAL A 660 16.85 -1.11 -11.68
N PRO A 661 17.14 -0.79 -10.41
CA PRO A 661 17.71 -1.74 -9.46
C PRO A 661 16.75 -2.91 -9.21
N GLN A 662 17.27 -4.12 -9.28
CA GLN A 662 16.51 -5.36 -9.16
C GLN A 662 17.05 -6.20 -8.00
N LEU A 663 16.14 -6.74 -7.20
CA LEU A 663 16.41 -7.66 -6.09
C LEU A 663 15.98 -9.07 -6.47
N TYR A 664 16.92 -10.00 -6.40
CA TYR A 664 16.68 -11.43 -6.53
C TYR A 664 17.00 -12.17 -5.23
N ILE A 665 16.20 -13.19 -4.93
CA ILE A 665 16.39 -14.07 -3.77
C ILE A 665 16.72 -15.48 -4.25
N GLY A 666 17.80 -16.05 -3.70
CA GLY A 666 18.11 -17.48 -3.78
C GLY A 666 17.63 -18.16 -2.52
N TYR A 667 16.77 -19.16 -2.66
CA TYR A 667 16.16 -19.85 -1.52
C TYR A 667 17.11 -20.93 -0.94
N PRO A 668 16.90 -21.38 0.32
CA PRO A 668 17.66 -22.49 0.88
C PRO A 668 17.53 -23.75 0.00
N LYS A 669 18.63 -24.50 -0.16
CA LYS A 669 18.64 -25.74 -0.97
C LYS A 669 17.58 -26.77 -0.57
N SER A 670 17.13 -26.74 0.68
CA SER A 670 16.08 -27.63 1.20
C SER A 670 14.71 -27.43 0.53
N THR A 671 14.49 -26.32 -0.18
CA THR A 671 13.22 -26.05 -0.86
C THR A 671 13.20 -26.51 -2.32
N ASP A 672 14.33 -26.91 -2.91
CA ASP A 672 14.43 -27.24 -4.34
C ASP A 672 13.82 -26.16 -5.26
N SER A 673 14.09 -24.89 -4.94
CA SER A 673 13.59 -23.73 -5.69
C SER A 673 14.60 -23.24 -6.74
N SER A 674 14.13 -22.42 -7.68
CA SER A 674 14.99 -21.79 -8.70
C SER A 674 16.19 -21.04 -8.08
N PRO A 675 17.36 -21.00 -8.76
CA PRO A 675 18.57 -20.40 -8.21
C PRO A 675 18.41 -18.93 -7.77
N LYS A 676 17.65 -18.15 -8.55
CA LYS A 676 17.31 -16.75 -8.28
C LYS A 676 15.87 -16.49 -8.67
N GLN A 677 15.16 -15.71 -7.86
CA GLN A 677 13.81 -15.25 -8.16
C GLN A 677 13.68 -13.76 -7.87
N LEU A 678 13.14 -12.98 -8.81
CA LEU A 678 12.85 -11.57 -8.62
C LEU A 678 11.88 -11.40 -7.44
N ARG A 679 12.22 -10.49 -6.51
CA ARG A 679 11.41 -10.14 -5.32
C ARG A 679 11.42 -8.66 -4.99
N GLY A 680 11.91 -7.82 -5.89
CA GLY A 680 11.87 -6.38 -5.73
C GLY A 680 12.47 -5.66 -6.91
N PHE A 681 11.91 -4.50 -7.22
CA PHE A 681 12.50 -3.55 -8.16
C PHE A 681 12.06 -2.14 -7.77
N SER A 682 12.78 -1.15 -8.28
CA SER A 682 12.43 0.27 -8.20
C SER A 682 12.95 0.97 -9.46
N LYS A 683 12.42 2.13 -9.82
CA LYS A 683 12.96 2.95 -10.90
C LYS A 683 13.37 4.32 -10.38
N LEU A 684 14.67 4.61 -10.46
CA LEU A 684 15.26 5.83 -9.89
C LEU A 684 15.73 6.75 -11.02
N LYS A 685 15.10 7.92 -11.15
CA LYS A 685 15.50 8.98 -12.09
C LYS A 685 16.61 9.82 -11.44
N LEU A 686 17.82 9.77 -11.99
CA LEU A 686 19.01 10.38 -11.41
C LEU A 686 19.72 11.29 -12.42
N ASN A 687 19.94 12.55 -12.02
CA ASN A 687 20.85 13.46 -12.73
C ASN A 687 22.29 12.93 -12.68
N ALA A 688 23.16 13.39 -13.58
CA ALA A 688 24.58 13.04 -13.55
C ALA A 688 25.20 13.40 -12.19
N GLY A 689 25.92 12.45 -11.57
CA GLY A 689 26.50 12.60 -10.23
C GLY A 689 25.52 12.48 -9.06
N ALA A 690 24.21 12.41 -9.31
CA ALA A 690 23.22 12.23 -8.25
C ALA A 690 23.17 10.78 -7.76
N ASN A 691 22.68 10.59 -6.53
CA ASN A 691 22.44 9.28 -5.94
C ASN A 691 21.03 9.20 -5.34
N GLY A 692 20.52 7.98 -5.23
CA GLY A 692 19.25 7.64 -4.59
C GLY A 692 19.33 6.28 -3.91
N VAL A 693 18.34 5.95 -3.09
CA VAL A 693 18.27 4.67 -2.37
C VAL A 693 17.15 3.83 -2.95
N ALA A 694 17.50 2.67 -3.51
CA ALA A 694 16.54 1.65 -3.89
C ALA A 694 16.10 0.90 -2.62
N THR A 695 14.79 0.78 -2.41
CA THR A 695 14.20 0.11 -1.24
C THR A 695 13.28 -1.01 -1.70
N PHE A 696 13.54 -2.23 -1.21
CA PHE A 696 12.78 -3.43 -1.55
C PHE A 696 12.18 -4.01 -0.28
N LYS A 697 10.84 -3.95 -0.17
CA LYS A 697 10.11 -4.54 0.95
C LYS A 697 9.76 -5.98 0.59
N LEU A 698 10.33 -6.93 1.34
CA LEU A 698 10.07 -8.34 1.16
C LEU A 698 8.88 -8.74 2.03
N ARG A 699 7.81 -9.21 1.38
CA ARG A 699 6.64 -9.79 2.03
C ARG A 699 6.98 -11.19 2.55
N ARG A 700 6.20 -11.73 3.50
CA ARG A 700 6.36 -13.13 3.95
C ARG A 700 6.33 -14.09 2.75
N ARG A 701 5.38 -13.90 1.84
CA ARG A 701 5.25 -14.69 0.61
C ARG A 701 6.51 -14.64 -0.27
N ASP A 702 7.21 -13.51 -0.28
CA ASP A 702 8.44 -13.33 -1.08
C ASP A 702 9.60 -14.22 -0.60
N LEU A 703 9.50 -14.79 0.61
CA LEU A 703 10.43 -15.77 1.18
C LEU A 703 9.81 -17.17 1.36
N SER A 704 8.56 -17.37 0.92
CA SER A 704 7.84 -18.63 1.04
C SER A 704 7.94 -19.48 -0.23
N TYR A 705 7.83 -20.79 -0.07
CA TYR A 705 7.54 -21.76 -1.13
C TYR A 705 6.19 -22.43 -0.82
N PHE A 706 5.56 -23.07 -1.82
CA PHE A 706 4.32 -23.81 -1.61
C PHE A 706 4.63 -25.26 -1.24
N ASP A 707 4.29 -25.66 -0.01
CA ASP A 707 4.49 -27.02 0.48
C ASP A 707 3.26 -27.89 0.18
N GLU A 708 3.37 -28.79 -0.79
CA GLU A 708 2.30 -29.70 -1.22
C GLU A 708 1.91 -30.71 -0.12
N ALA A 709 2.79 -31.02 0.83
CA ALA A 709 2.45 -31.95 1.92
C ALA A 709 1.45 -31.33 2.90
N THR A 710 1.54 -30.00 3.10
CA THR A 710 0.66 -29.26 4.02
C THR A 710 -0.36 -28.38 3.32
N MET A 711 -0.26 -28.24 1.99
CA MET A 711 -1.06 -27.34 1.15
C MET A 711 -1.01 -25.89 1.64
N LYS A 712 0.18 -25.43 2.04
CA LYS A 712 0.40 -24.08 2.59
C LYS A 712 1.67 -23.44 2.08
N TRP A 713 1.61 -22.11 1.97
CA TRP A 713 2.79 -21.28 1.84
C TRP A 713 3.63 -21.35 3.12
N THR A 714 4.90 -21.69 2.97
CA THR A 714 5.82 -21.93 4.09
C THR A 714 7.16 -21.23 3.87
N VAL A 715 7.63 -20.53 4.90
CA VAL A 715 9.01 -20.00 4.95
C VAL A 715 9.92 -21.09 5.51
N ALA A 716 10.93 -21.50 4.74
CA ALA A 716 11.93 -22.46 5.22
C ALA A 716 12.91 -21.80 6.21
N SER A 717 13.40 -22.56 7.18
CA SER A 717 14.59 -22.14 7.93
C SER A 717 15.85 -22.30 7.07
N GLY A 718 16.82 -21.42 7.22
CA GLY A 718 18.09 -21.49 6.50
C GLY A 718 18.57 -20.12 6.01
N GLU A 719 19.59 -20.15 5.15
CA GLU A 719 20.13 -18.94 4.53
C GLU A 719 19.48 -18.68 3.17
N TYR A 720 18.85 -17.51 3.04
CA TYR A 720 18.38 -16.97 1.77
C TYR A 720 19.43 -16.02 1.22
N GLN A 721 19.87 -16.25 -0.01
CA GLN A 721 20.84 -15.39 -0.69
C GLN A 721 20.13 -14.15 -1.24
N VAL A 722 20.74 -12.98 -1.05
CA VAL A 722 20.26 -11.69 -1.55
C VAL A 722 21.18 -11.25 -2.68
N PHE A 723 20.63 -10.94 -3.84
CA PHE A 723 21.36 -10.41 -4.99
C PHE A 723 20.71 -9.10 -5.44
N VAL A 724 21.46 -8.00 -5.43
CA VAL A 724 21.01 -6.70 -5.96
C VAL A 724 21.88 -6.31 -7.14
N GLY A 725 21.23 -5.96 -8.25
CA GLY A 725 21.92 -5.72 -9.52
C GLY A 725 21.10 -4.93 -10.53
N ALA A 726 21.69 -4.76 -11.72
CA ALA A 726 21.10 -4.04 -12.85
C ALA A 726 20.32 -4.96 -13.82
N SER A 727 20.45 -6.29 -13.65
CA SER A 727 19.71 -7.35 -14.34
C SER A 727 19.77 -8.65 -13.54
N SER A 728 19.13 -9.73 -14.04
CA SER A 728 19.24 -11.07 -13.45
C SER A 728 20.67 -11.64 -13.42
N ARG A 729 21.56 -11.19 -14.31
CA ARG A 729 22.96 -11.67 -14.40
C ARG A 729 23.98 -10.62 -13.95
N ASP A 730 23.68 -9.33 -14.12
CA ASP A 730 24.52 -8.22 -13.70
C ASP A 730 24.30 -7.86 -12.22
N VAL A 731 24.67 -8.82 -11.36
CA VAL A 731 24.61 -8.68 -9.90
C VAL A 731 25.80 -7.85 -9.42
N ARG A 732 25.50 -6.78 -8.66
CA ARG A 732 26.51 -5.82 -8.18
C ARG A 732 26.79 -5.96 -6.69
N LEU A 733 25.79 -6.37 -5.92
CA LEU A 733 25.87 -6.52 -4.46
C LEU A 733 25.24 -7.86 -4.07
N THR A 734 25.83 -8.50 -3.06
CA THR A 734 25.31 -9.74 -2.49
C THR A 734 25.21 -9.65 -0.98
N GLY A 735 24.24 -10.35 -0.41
CA GLY A 735 24.01 -10.43 1.04
C GLY A 735 23.26 -11.70 1.40
N LYS A 736 22.80 -11.79 2.64
CA LYS A 736 21.99 -12.93 3.08
C LYS A 736 20.96 -12.55 4.15
N ILE A 737 19.85 -13.27 4.15
CA ILE A 737 18.84 -13.27 5.20
C ILE A 737 18.90 -14.65 5.87
N VAL A 738 19.10 -14.68 7.18
CA VAL A 738 19.14 -15.93 7.95
C VAL A 738 17.81 -16.10 8.66
N VAL A 739 17.07 -17.15 8.30
CA VAL A 739 15.83 -17.54 8.98
C VAL A 739 16.17 -18.66 9.96
N PRO A 740 16.12 -18.43 11.29
CA PRO A 740 16.44 -19.47 12.25
C PRO A 740 15.39 -20.60 12.22
N PRO A 741 15.78 -21.84 12.55
CA PRO A 741 14.81 -22.91 12.77
C PRO A 741 13.88 -22.55 13.93
N VAL A 742 12.64 -23.04 13.87
CA VAL A 742 11.67 -22.86 14.97
C VAL A 742 12.21 -23.58 16.21
N GLU A 743 12.65 -22.84 17.23
CA GLU A 743 13.01 -23.41 18.53
C GLU A 743 11.76 -24.02 19.17
N GLY A 744 11.64 -25.35 19.16
CA GLY A 744 10.52 -26.03 19.81
C GLY A 744 10.18 -27.46 19.40
N ILE A 745 10.81 -28.06 18.38
CA ILE A 745 10.49 -29.45 17.93
C ILE A 745 11.70 -30.40 17.89
N SER A 746 12.89 -29.97 18.31
CA SER A 746 14.14 -30.76 18.22
C SER A 746 14.62 -31.42 19.54
N LYS A 747 13.75 -31.62 20.53
CA LYS A 747 14.09 -32.41 21.75
C LYS A 747 13.28 -33.69 21.96
N LEU A 748 12.54 -34.18 20.95
CA LEU A 748 11.81 -35.45 21.06
C LEU A 748 12.16 -36.53 20.04
N ASN A 749 13.03 -36.27 19.06
CA ASN A 749 13.47 -37.30 18.11
C ASN A 749 14.99 -37.27 17.93
N ALA A 750 15.70 -37.87 18.88
CA ALA A 750 17.09 -38.26 18.73
C ALA A 750 17.33 -39.59 19.45
N TYR A 751 16.89 -40.69 18.84
CA TYR A 751 17.51 -41.99 19.01
C TYR A 751 17.75 -42.58 17.61
N PRO A 752 19.01 -42.88 17.23
CA PRO A 752 19.33 -43.38 15.90
C PRO A 752 18.97 -44.86 15.80
N TYR A 753 18.08 -45.21 14.87
CA TYR A 753 17.86 -46.61 14.49
C TYR A 753 18.99 -47.02 13.54
N GLN A 754 20.04 -47.61 14.11
CA GLN A 754 21.02 -48.38 13.34
C GLN A 754 20.37 -49.70 12.91
N THR A 755 20.33 -49.90 11.60
CA THR A 755 20.00 -51.17 10.98
C THR A 755 21.09 -52.19 11.29
N ASN A 756 20.75 -53.25 12.02
CA ASN A 756 21.49 -54.50 11.95
C ASN A 756 20.54 -55.70 12.05
N LYS A 757 20.83 -56.65 11.17
CA LYS A 757 20.18 -57.96 11.01
C LYS A 757 20.15 -58.73 12.34
N THR A 758 19.08 -59.52 12.54
CA THR A 758 19.09 -60.99 12.82
C THR A 758 17.90 -61.39 13.71
N THR A 759 16.97 -62.10 13.08
CA THR A 759 16.21 -63.31 13.50
C THR A 759 15.97 -63.63 15.00
N TYR A 760 14.69 -63.88 15.31
CA TYR A 760 14.07 -64.99 16.08
C TYR A 760 12.96 -64.52 17.06
N ILE A 761 11.69 -64.72 16.67
CA ILE A 761 10.68 -65.65 17.22
C ILE A 761 10.41 -65.49 18.74
N ILE A 762 9.14 -65.26 19.10
CA ILE A 762 8.28 -66.03 20.03
C ILE A 762 7.24 -65.09 20.68
N SER A 763 6.00 -65.17 20.16
CA SER A 763 4.72 -64.88 20.83
C SER A 763 4.48 -65.84 22.02
N PRO A 764 3.38 -65.78 22.81
CA PRO A 764 2.37 -64.72 23.06
C PRO A 764 2.00 -64.62 24.57
N LEU A 765 0.89 -63.91 24.83
CA LEU A 765 -0.19 -64.29 25.78
C LEU A 765 -0.14 -63.65 27.19
N ILE A 766 -1.10 -62.78 27.51
CA ILE A 766 -2.31 -63.10 28.30
C ILE A 766 -3.12 -61.82 28.58
N MET A 767 -4.42 -62.06 28.63
CA MET A 767 -5.59 -61.18 28.64
C MET A 767 -6.10 -60.98 30.10
N LEU A 768 -7.10 -60.09 30.25
CA LEU A 768 -7.98 -59.85 31.44
C LEU A 768 -7.38 -59.02 32.60
N SER A 769 -8.12 -58.20 33.35
CA SER A 769 -9.52 -57.71 33.32
C SER A 769 -9.73 -56.69 34.46
N GLN A 770 -10.59 -55.69 34.22
CA GLN A 770 -11.61 -55.11 35.11
C GLN A 770 -11.27 -54.34 36.43
N MET A 771 -11.62 -53.04 36.39
CA MET A 771 -12.58 -52.27 37.22
C MET A 771 -12.37 -51.91 38.72
N PHE A 772 -12.85 -50.67 39.01
CA PHE A 772 -13.39 -50.06 40.25
C PHE A 772 -12.50 -49.16 41.16
N LYS A 773 -12.66 -47.83 40.97
CA LYS A 773 -13.25 -46.77 41.86
C LYS A 773 -12.79 -46.55 43.34
N PRO A 774 -13.05 -45.36 43.95
CA PRO A 774 -12.09 -44.54 44.72
C PRO A 774 -12.44 -44.28 46.21
N SER A 775 -11.53 -43.66 47.00
CA SER A 775 -11.77 -42.79 48.20
C SER A 775 -10.44 -42.38 48.89
N THR A 776 -10.07 -41.09 48.93
CA THR A 776 -10.16 -40.06 50.02
C THR A 776 -9.33 -40.22 51.33
N ILE A 777 -8.22 -39.46 51.41
CA ILE A 777 -7.88 -38.35 52.35
C ILE A 777 -7.58 -38.56 53.88
N ARG A 778 -6.42 -37.97 54.29
CA ARG A 778 -6.00 -37.25 55.55
C ARG A 778 -5.18 -37.91 56.67
N SER A 779 -4.52 -37.02 57.43
CA SER A 779 -3.18 -37.06 58.05
C SER A 779 -3.15 -36.58 59.53
N ALA A 780 -2.03 -36.78 60.24
CA ALA A 780 -1.65 -36.11 61.52
C ALA A 780 -0.10 -36.06 61.74
N GLY A 781 0.43 -35.00 62.40
CA GLY A 781 1.88 -34.70 62.66
C GLY A 781 2.42 -35.13 64.06
N ARG A 782 3.51 -34.63 64.71
CA ARG A 782 4.66 -33.68 64.51
C ARG A 782 5.65 -33.85 65.72
N LEU A 783 6.95 -33.47 65.59
CA LEU A 783 8.07 -33.15 66.57
C LEU A 783 9.38 -33.99 66.34
N GLY A 784 10.64 -33.50 66.25
CA GLY A 784 11.28 -32.18 66.21
C GLY A 784 12.84 -32.18 66.01
N ARG A 785 13.39 -31.06 65.45
CA ARG A 785 14.75 -30.40 65.55
C ARG A 785 16.08 -31.09 65.09
N VAL A 786 17.09 -30.52 64.38
CA VAL A 786 17.47 -29.32 63.53
C VAL A 786 18.79 -29.72 62.79
N THR A 787 19.07 -29.47 61.49
CA THR A 787 19.73 -28.25 60.93
C THR A 787 19.79 -28.19 59.38
N LYS A 788 19.46 -26.98 58.85
CA LYS A 788 19.90 -26.28 57.61
C LYS A 788 19.27 -26.58 56.22
N ASN A 789 18.08 -25.98 56.03
CA ASN A 789 17.46 -25.21 54.92
C ASN A 789 17.97 -25.33 53.47
N PRO A 790 17.02 -25.48 52.51
CA PRO A 790 16.43 -24.29 51.88
C PRO A 790 14.88 -24.20 51.95
N VAL A 791 14.45 -22.99 52.29
CA VAL A 791 13.22 -22.22 51.98
C VAL A 791 11.93 -22.98 51.66
N GLN A 792 11.01 -22.88 52.61
CA GLN A 792 9.59 -23.25 52.58
C GLN A 792 8.77 -22.44 51.57
N ALA A 793 7.91 -23.17 50.86
CA ALA A 793 6.59 -22.72 50.45
C ALA A 793 5.76 -22.31 51.70
N ARG A 794 5.17 -21.11 51.66
CA ARG A 794 3.99 -20.76 52.46
C ARG A 794 2.75 -20.92 51.59
N TYR A 795 1.77 -21.60 52.17
CA TYR A 795 0.40 -21.72 51.68
C TYR A 795 -0.24 -20.36 51.44
N LEU A 796 -0.82 -20.23 50.24
CA LEU A 796 -2.15 -19.69 49.95
C LEU A 796 -2.84 -19.02 51.15
N ALA A 797 -2.61 -17.72 51.30
CA ALA A 797 -3.71 -16.84 51.62
C ALA A 797 -4.56 -16.75 50.35
N THR A 798 -5.77 -17.28 50.41
CA THR A 798 -6.83 -17.01 49.45
C THR A 798 -7.04 -15.50 49.42
N VAL A 799 -6.40 -14.81 48.48
CA VAL A 799 -6.83 -13.47 48.10
C VAL A 799 -8.11 -13.70 47.32
N GLN A 800 -9.24 -13.43 47.98
CA GLN A 800 -10.52 -13.21 47.34
C GLN A 800 -10.28 -12.44 46.05
N ALA A 801 -10.93 -12.91 44.98
CA ALA A 801 -11.00 -12.25 43.68
C ALA A 801 -10.82 -10.73 43.86
N ASN A 802 -9.81 -10.18 43.19
CA ASN A 802 -9.62 -8.74 43.05
C ASN A 802 -10.93 -8.20 42.51
N THR A 803 -11.80 -7.79 43.44
CA THR A 803 -12.92 -6.92 43.19
C THR A 803 -12.24 -5.72 42.57
N GLN A 804 -12.56 -5.43 41.30
CA GLN A 804 -12.21 -4.15 40.71
C GLN A 804 -12.48 -3.11 41.79
N ARG A 805 -11.45 -2.38 42.23
CA ARG A 805 -11.65 -1.24 43.11
C ARG A 805 -12.71 -0.41 42.43
N ALA A 806 -13.90 -0.36 43.02
CA ALA A 806 -15.00 0.41 42.47
C ALA A 806 -14.50 1.84 42.34
N MET A 807 -14.32 2.27 41.10
CA MET A 807 -14.06 3.67 40.80
C MET A 807 -15.23 4.45 41.40
N PRO A 808 -14.98 5.50 42.20
CA PRO A 808 -16.04 6.41 42.59
C PRO A 808 -16.71 6.87 41.29
N THR A 809 -18.00 6.60 41.11
CA THR A 809 -18.75 7.03 39.94
C THR A 809 -18.69 8.55 39.91
N PRO A 810 -17.94 9.18 38.99
CA PRO A 810 -17.99 10.62 38.86
C PRO A 810 -19.41 10.96 38.40
N THR A 811 -20.06 11.92 39.05
CA THR A 811 -21.28 12.53 38.53
C THR A 811 -20.98 12.98 37.09
N MET A 812 -21.52 12.26 36.12
CA MET A 812 -21.33 12.55 34.70
C MET A 812 -21.72 14.01 34.43
N ARG A 813 -21.09 14.67 33.44
CA ARG A 813 -21.78 15.75 32.73
C ARG A 813 -23.15 15.19 32.38
N LYS A 814 -24.24 15.83 32.82
CA LYS A 814 -25.59 15.32 32.54
C LYS A 814 -25.70 15.20 31.02
N ALA A 815 -25.69 13.96 30.52
CA ALA A 815 -25.97 13.73 29.12
C ALA A 815 -27.33 14.36 28.83
N THR A 816 -27.36 15.32 27.92
CA THR A 816 -28.59 15.95 27.51
C THR A 816 -29.06 15.31 26.22
N GLU A 817 -30.32 15.53 25.85
CA GLU A 817 -30.73 15.27 24.47
C GLU A 817 -29.98 16.20 23.51
N ILE A 818 -29.95 15.81 22.23
CA ILE A 818 -29.41 16.64 21.16
C ILE A 818 -30.25 17.92 21.10
N SER A 819 -29.64 19.08 21.34
CA SER A 819 -30.33 20.36 21.21
C SER A 819 -30.24 20.86 19.77
N ASN A 820 -31.38 21.29 19.22
CA ASN A 820 -31.49 22.03 17.96
C ASN A 820 -31.91 23.50 18.20
N GLU A 821 -31.76 23.97 19.44
CA GLU A 821 -32.10 25.34 19.83
C GLU A 821 -31.16 26.36 19.17
N PRO A 822 -31.58 27.63 19.05
CA PRO A 822 -30.66 28.72 18.72
C PRO A 822 -29.46 28.70 19.65
N ALA A 823 -28.27 28.91 19.08
CA ALA A 823 -27.03 28.96 19.84
C ALA A 823 -26.17 30.12 19.35
N THR A 824 -25.35 30.68 20.25
CA THR A 824 -24.41 31.74 19.91
C THR A 824 -22.99 31.33 20.26
N PHE A 825 -22.04 31.66 19.39
CA PHE A 825 -20.61 31.62 19.67
C PHE A 825 -20.11 33.06 19.83
N THR A 826 -19.73 33.43 21.06
CA THR A 826 -19.36 34.80 21.43
C THR A 826 -17.88 34.87 21.78
N ILE A 827 -17.11 35.64 21.03
CA ILE A 827 -15.71 35.94 21.37
C ILE A 827 -15.67 37.12 22.34
N LYS A 828 -14.92 37.01 23.45
CA LYS A 828 -14.78 38.08 24.45
C LYS A 828 -14.24 39.35 23.79
N ASN A 829 -14.96 40.46 23.93
CA ASN A 829 -14.65 41.75 23.28
C ASN A 829 -14.60 41.67 21.73
N GLY A 830 -15.21 40.66 21.13
CA GLY A 830 -15.19 40.40 19.69
C GLY A 830 -16.59 40.16 19.10
N PRO A 831 -16.67 39.63 17.88
CA PRO A 831 -17.93 39.35 17.21
C PRO A 831 -18.73 38.21 17.87
N ILE A 832 -20.06 38.27 17.67
CA ILE A 832 -21.03 37.25 18.06
C ILE A 832 -21.52 36.55 16.80
N PHE A 833 -21.47 35.23 16.79
CA PHE A 833 -21.92 34.40 15.67
C PHE A 833 -23.15 33.59 16.09
N GLU A 834 -24.24 33.77 15.36
CA GLU A 834 -25.48 33.05 15.58
C GLU A 834 -25.52 31.76 14.74
N GLY A 835 -26.03 30.69 15.34
CA GLY A 835 -26.16 29.39 14.69
C GLY A 835 -27.20 28.52 15.39
N LYS A 836 -27.13 27.22 15.12
CA LYS A 836 -27.97 26.23 15.79
C LYS A 836 -27.11 25.24 16.54
N SER A 837 -27.52 24.88 17.75
CA SER A 837 -26.92 23.76 18.44
C SER A 837 -27.17 22.47 17.65
N PHE A 838 -26.22 21.54 17.73
CA PHE A 838 -26.42 20.13 17.38
C PHE A 838 -25.78 19.17 18.40
N GLY A 839 -25.25 19.71 19.51
CA GLY A 839 -24.59 18.97 20.58
C GLY A 839 -25.40 18.99 21.89
N ALA A 840 -24.70 18.97 23.02
CA ALA A 840 -25.32 19.04 24.33
C ALA A 840 -25.97 20.41 24.60
N LYS A 841 -27.09 20.41 25.34
CA LYS A 841 -27.79 21.61 25.82
C LYS A 841 -27.11 22.13 27.09
N THR A 842 -25.93 22.71 26.93
CA THR A 842 -25.12 23.25 28.03
C THR A 842 -24.31 24.45 27.56
N ASN A 843 -24.15 25.46 28.40
CA ASN A 843 -23.26 26.59 28.13
C ASN A 843 -21.80 26.22 28.47
N VAL A 844 -20.84 26.75 27.71
CA VAL A 844 -19.42 26.55 28.01
C VAL A 844 -18.58 27.76 27.62
N SER A 845 -17.55 28.05 28.42
CA SER A 845 -16.48 29.00 28.08
C SER A 845 -15.14 28.29 27.89
N GLY A 846 -14.27 28.84 27.05
CA GLY A 846 -12.90 28.38 26.88
C GLY A 846 -12.09 29.25 25.92
N GLU A 847 -10.86 28.83 25.64
CA GLU A 847 -10.02 29.50 24.62
C GLU A 847 -10.47 29.04 23.23
N ALA A 848 -10.94 29.97 22.39
CA ALA A 848 -11.25 29.74 20.99
C ALA A 848 -9.98 29.56 20.17
N VAL A 849 -9.91 28.42 19.49
CA VAL A 849 -8.81 28.04 18.63
C VAL A 849 -9.37 27.43 17.35
N PHE A 850 -8.63 27.49 16.25
CA PHE A 850 -9.06 26.86 15.01
C PHE A 850 -8.10 25.74 14.58
N THR A 851 -8.64 24.74 13.89
CA THR A 851 -7.85 23.70 13.24
C THR A 851 -8.06 23.72 11.73
N THR A 852 -6.95 23.71 10.98
CA THR A 852 -6.97 23.55 9.52
C THR A 852 -6.86 22.10 9.07
N SER A 853 -6.93 21.15 9.99
CA SER A 853 -6.94 19.73 9.68
C SER A 853 -8.17 19.36 8.87
N LEU A 854 -7.96 18.79 7.68
CA LEU A 854 -9.03 18.38 6.76
C LEU A 854 -9.74 17.09 7.20
N VAL A 855 -9.10 16.30 8.07
CA VAL A 855 -9.56 15.00 8.56
C VAL A 855 -9.15 14.81 10.02
N GLY A 856 -9.74 13.82 10.70
CA GLY A 856 -9.34 13.42 12.04
C GLY A 856 -9.98 14.24 13.17
N TYR A 857 -11.25 14.66 13.01
CA TYR A 857 -11.98 15.32 14.09
C TYR A 857 -12.21 14.41 15.32
N PRO A 858 -12.41 13.07 15.22
CA PRO A 858 -12.48 12.23 16.43
C PRO A 858 -11.18 12.23 17.22
N GLU A 859 -10.04 12.14 16.52
CA GLU A 859 -8.71 12.23 17.13
C GLU A 859 -8.48 13.61 17.74
N SER A 860 -8.78 14.70 17.01
CA SER A 860 -8.62 16.07 17.51
C SER A 860 -9.51 16.34 18.75
N MET A 861 -10.75 15.86 18.74
CA MET A 861 -11.67 16.06 19.86
C MET A 861 -11.28 15.26 21.09
N THR A 862 -10.63 14.10 20.95
CA THR A 862 -10.16 13.26 22.07
C THR A 862 -8.72 13.54 22.50
N ASP A 863 -8.02 14.44 21.82
CA ASP A 863 -6.64 14.79 22.14
C ASP A 863 -6.56 15.68 23.40
N PRO A 864 -5.88 15.24 24.48
CA PRO A 864 -5.77 16.00 25.72
C PRO A 864 -5.16 17.39 25.59
N SER A 865 -4.42 17.69 24.50
CA SER A 865 -3.90 19.03 24.23
C SER A 865 -4.99 20.09 24.02
N TYR A 866 -6.20 19.70 23.63
CA TYR A 866 -7.34 20.61 23.43
C TYR A 866 -8.20 20.81 24.69
N ARG A 867 -7.78 20.28 25.84
CA ARG A 867 -8.49 20.47 27.11
C ARG A 867 -8.67 21.97 27.40
N GLY A 868 -9.90 22.39 27.67
CA GLY A 868 -10.21 23.80 27.97
C GLY A 868 -10.41 24.69 26.74
N GLN A 869 -10.22 24.17 25.52
CA GLN A 869 -10.34 24.95 24.28
C GLN A 869 -11.69 24.69 23.58
N ILE A 870 -12.20 25.69 22.86
CA ILE A 870 -13.32 25.58 21.93
C ILE A 870 -12.74 25.48 20.52
N LEU A 871 -12.99 24.36 19.84
CA LEU A 871 -12.33 24.03 18.56
C LEU A 871 -13.20 24.43 17.36
N VAL A 872 -12.71 25.39 16.58
CA VAL A 872 -13.30 25.85 15.32
C VAL A 872 -12.71 25.04 14.16
N PHE A 873 -13.53 24.25 13.49
CA PHE A 873 -13.09 23.51 12.31
C PHE A 873 -13.17 24.38 11.06
N THR A 874 -12.07 24.55 10.35
CA THR A 874 -12.09 25.36 9.11
C THR A 874 -12.68 24.61 7.93
N GLN A 875 -12.78 23.28 8.01
CA GLN A 875 -13.37 22.44 6.97
C GLN A 875 -14.90 22.58 7.01
N PRO A 876 -15.57 22.88 5.89
CA PRO A 876 -17.00 23.17 5.91
C PRO A 876 -17.87 21.96 6.28
N LEU A 877 -17.40 20.73 6.03
CA LEU A 877 -18.19 19.51 6.22
C LEU A 877 -17.66 18.70 7.43
N ILE A 878 -18.31 18.82 8.59
CA ILE A 878 -17.93 18.09 9.82
C ILE A 878 -19.05 17.14 10.26
N GLY A 879 -18.67 15.98 10.80
CA GLY A 879 -19.60 14.92 11.22
C GLY A 879 -19.94 13.89 10.13
N ASN A 880 -19.50 14.12 8.90
CA ASN A 880 -19.76 13.28 7.73
C ASN A 880 -19.20 11.85 7.86
N TYR A 881 -18.11 11.66 8.59
CA TYR A 881 -17.53 10.33 8.86
C TYR A 881 -18.03 9.66 10.15
N GLY A 882 -18.93 10.28 10.91
CA GLY A 882 -19.43 9.76 12.19
C GLY A 882 -18.33 9.53 13.23
N VAL A 883 -18.70 8.85 14.30
CA VAL A 883 -17.80 8.57 15.43
C VAL A 883 -17.52 7.07 15.48
N PRO A 884 -16.23 6.67 15.49
CA PRO A 884 -15.86 5.26 15.48
C PRO A 884 -16.14 4.57 16.82
N SER A 885 -16.14 3.24 16.84
CA SER A 885 -16.30 2.48 18.09
C SER A 885 -15.10 2.65 19.03
N SER A 886 -15.30 2.39 20.33
CA SER A 886 -14.24 2.32 21.34
C SER A 886 -13.40 1.04 21.26
N ALA A 887 -13.20 0.50 20.05
CA ALA A 887 -12.42 -0.70 19.82
C ALA A 887 -10.98 -0.52 20.31
N ARG A 888 -10.44 -1.57 20.93
CA ARG A 888 -9.06 -1.61 21.42
C ARG A 888 -8.18 -2.40 20.46
N ASP A 889 -6.92 -2.00 20.35
CA ASP A 889 -5.89 -2.73 19.61
C ASP A 889 -5.30 -3.89 20.44
N GLU A 890 -4.34 -4.62 19.88
CA GLU A 890 -3.65 -5.75 20.49
C GLU A 890 -2.90 -5.40 21.80
N HIS A 891 -2.63 -4.11 22.04
CA HIS A 891 -2.00 -3.62 23.27
C HIS A 891 -3.03 -3.15 24.31
N GLY A 892 -4.32 -3.27 24.01
CA GLY A 892 -5.40 -2.81 24.87
C GLY A 892 -5.63 -1.31 24.82
N LEU A 893 -5.06 -0.58 23.85
CA LEU A 893 -5.18 0.86 23.69
C LEU A 893 -6.33 1.21 22.73
N LEU A 894 -6.97 2.37 22.87
CA LEU A 894 -8.08 2.77 21.99
C LEU A 894 -7.60 3.02 20.56
N ARG A 895 -8.16 2.29 19.59
CA ARG A 895 -7.67 2.29 18.20
C ARG A 895 -7.91 3.62 17.47
N TYR A 896 -9.00 4.31 17.76
CA TYR A 896 -9.48 5.45 16.99
C TYR A 896 -9.50 6.78 17.74
N PHE A 897 -9.13 6.77 19.02
CA PHE A 897 -9.18 7.94 19.88
C PHE A 897 -7.82 8.19 20.53
N GLU A 898 -7.50 9.45 20.77
CA GLU A 898 -6.26 9.84 21.45
C GLU A 898 -6.41 9.80 22.98
N SER A 899 -7.64 9.80 23.49
CA SER A 899 -7.99 9.48 24.88
C SER A 899 -9.45 9.00 24.98
N PRO A 900 -9.88 8.41 26.11
CA PRO A 900 -11.22 7.83 26.24
C PRO A 900 -12.41 8.79 26.12
N TRP A 901 -12.20 10.10 26.22
CA TRP A 901 -13.26 11.10 26.33
C TRP A 901 -13.00 12.30 25.42
N ILE A 902 -14.05 13.07 25.08
CA ILE A 902 -13.86 14.37 24.42
C ILE A 902 -13.15 15.32 25.39
N GLN A 903 -12.06 15.92 24.92
CA GLN A 903 -11.21 16.85 25.67
C GLN A 903 -11.54 18.31 25.34
N ALA A 904 -11.93 18.59 24.09
CA ALA A 904 -12.41 19.90 23.68
C ALA A 904 -13.66 20.30 24.48
N SER A 905 -13.73 21.57 24.89
CA SER A 905 -14.83 22.10 25.69
C SER A 905 -16.11 22.28 24.87
N GLY A 906 -15.97 22.59 23.59
CA GLY A 906 -17.04 22.72 22.61
C GLY A 906 -16.47 22.75 21.19
N ILE A 907 -17.34 22.59 20.18
CA ILE A 907 -16.94 22.64 18.77
C ILE A 907 -17.80 23.61 17.96
N VAL A 908 -17.18 24.21 16.95
CA VAL A 908 -17.79 25.20 16.07
C VAL A 908 -17.55 24.78 14.62
N VAL A 909 -18.63 24.63 13.85
CA VAL A 909 -18.56 24.14 12.46
C VAL A 909 -19.43 24.99 11.54
N GLN A 910 -19.06 25.09 10.26
CA GLN A 910 -19.89 25.78 9.28
C GLN A 910 -21.14 24.95 8.95
N ASP A 911 -20.95 23.72 8.47
CA ASP A 911 -22.05 22.81 8.13
C ASP A 911 -21.88 21.47 8.85
N TYR A 912 -22.87 21.11 9.67
CA TYR A 912 -22.92 19.82 10.35
C TYR A 912 -23.63 18.80 9.48
N ALA A 913 -22.91 17.74 9.11
CA ALA A 913 -23.49 16.62 8.39
C ALA A 913 -24.46 15.83 9.28
N LEU A 914 -25.77 16.03 9.06
CA LEU A 914 -26.86 15.34 9.79
C LEU A 914 -26.82 13.81 9.64
N LYS A 915 -26.16 13.29 8.60
CA LYS A 915 -25.94 11.87 8.36
C LYS A 915 -24.45 11.62 8.20
N HIS A 916 -23.97 10.56 8.85
CA HIS A 916 -22.63 10.07 8.67
C HIS A 916 -22.58 8.88 7.71
N SER A 917 -21.46 8.70 7.02
CA SER A 917 -21.18 7.57 6.15
C SER A 917 -19.70 7.22 6.19
N HIS A 918 -19.33 6.33 7.10
CA HIS A 918 -17.99 5.75 7.21
C HIS A 918 -18.10 4.36 7.86
N TRP A 919 -17.35 3.39 7.36
CA TRP A 919 -17.45 1.98 7.77
C TRP A 919 -17.11 1.73 9.26
N THR A 920 -16.31 2.60 9.88
CA THR A 920 -16.01 2.51 11.32
C THR A 920 -17.06 3.17 12.21
N ALA A 921 -17.96 3.99 11.66
CA ALA A 921 -18.85 4.82 12.44
C ALA A 921 -19.95 3.99 13.10
N VAL A 922 -20.16 4.24 14.39
CA VAL A 922 -21.21 3.58 15.19
C VAL A 922 -22.23 4.55 15.77
N GLU A 923 -21.91 5.84 15.80
CA GLU A 923 -22.82 6.92 16.22
C GLU A 923 -22.52 8.22 15.44
N SER A 924 -23.48 9.14 15.43
CA SER A 924 -23.28 10.48 14.86
C SER A 924 -22.47 11.39 15.78
N LEU A 925 -21.85 12.42 15.22
CA LEU A 925 -21.14 13.43 16.00
C LEU A 925 -22.07 14.16 16.99
N ALA A 926 -23.32 14.44 16.61
CA ALA A 926 -24.32 15.02 17.51
C ALA A 926 -24.60 14.11 18.73
N GLN A 927 -24.83 12.82 18.48
CA GLN A 927 -25.07 11.85 19.56
C GLN A 927 -23.89 11.75 20.51
N TRP A 928 -22.67 11.74 19.98
CA TRP A 928 -21.46 11.71 20.79
C TRP A 928 -21.28 12.97 21.64
N CYS A 929 -21.48 14.15 21.04
CA CYS A 929 -21.41 15.43 21.75
C CYS A 929 -22.46 15.52 22.86
N ALA A 930 -23.70 15.12 22.59
CA ALA A 930 -24.78 15.08 23.58
C ALA A 930 -24.48 14.10 24.72
N ARG A 931 -23.99 12.90 24.39
CA ARG A 931 -23.59 11.84 25.34
C ARG A 931 -22.47 12.27 26.28
N GLU A 932 -21.49 13.02 25.77
CA GLU A 932 -20.32 13.50 26.52
C GLU A 932 -20.56 14.86 27.20
N GLY A 933 -21.73 15.49 26.99
CA GLY A 933 -22.04 16.81 27.51
C GLY A 933 -21.15 17.90 26.90
N VAL A 934 -20.95 17.87 25.59
CA VAL A 934 -20.15 18.83 24.83
C VAL A 934 -21.07 19.64 23.91
N PRO A 935 -21.17 20.97 24.09
CA PRO A 935 -21.95 21.81 23.19
C PRO A 935 -21.28 21.95 21.82
N ALA A 936 -22.10 22.02 20.78
CA ALA A 936 -21.65 22.10 19.40
C ALA A 936 -22.58 22.98 18.59
N ILE A 937 -22.03 23.94 17.84
CA ILE A 937 -22.78 24.93 17.04
C ILE A 937 -22.47 24.80 15.55
N SER A 938 -23.52 24.81 14.73
CA SER A 938 -23.48 24.78 13.26
C SER A 938 -24.17 26.01 12.66
N GLY A 939 -23.90 26.32 11.39
CA GLY A 939 -24.49 27.46 10.68
C GLY A 939 -23.73 28.77 10.87
N VAL A 940 -22.51 28.71 11.41
CA VAL A 940 -21.66 29.88 11.64
C VAL A 940 -20.58 29.99 10.58
N ASP A 941 -20.21 31.21 10.18
CA ASP A 941 -19.11 31.40 9.23
C ASP A 941 -17.76 31.17 9.91
N THR A 942 -17.28 29.93 9.84
CA THR A 942 -15.98 29.56 10.40
C THR A 942 -14.81 30.26 9.72
N ARG A 943 -14.96 30.79 8.50
CA ARG A 943 -13.90 31.58 7.85
C ARG A 943 -13.78 32.95 8.51
N GLU A 944 -14.90 33.61 8.80
CA GLU A 944 -14.90 34.88 9.51
C GLU A 944 -14.29 34.74 10.91
N ILE A 945 -14.68 33.69 11.65
CA ILE A 945 -14.09 33.36 12.95
C ILE A 945 -12.57 33.16 12.84
N VAL A 946 -12.11 32.37 11.86
CA VAL A 946 -10.69 32.08 11.67
C VAL A 946 -9.90 33.34 11.28
N THR A 947 -10.47 34.20 10.43
CA THR A 947 -9.88 35.51 10.09
C THR A 947 -9.68 36.34 11.36
N TYR A 948 -10.71 36.46 12.20
CA TYR A 948 -10.63 37.18 13.46
C TYR A 948 -9.55 36.59 14.39
N LEU A 949 -9.52 35.27 14.57
CA LEU A 949 -8.52 34.61 15.44
C LEU A 949 -7.08 34.74 14.89
N ARG A 950 -6.88 34.80 13.57
CA ARG A 950 -5.55 35.07 12.98
C ARG A 950 -5.11 36.52 13.20
N GLU A 951 -6.05 37.46 13.14
CA GLU A 951 -5.79 38.89 13.33
C GLU A 951 -5.59 39.27 14.79
N GLN A 952 -6.40 38.76 15.70
CA GLN A 952 -6.41 39.13 17.12
C GLN A 952 -5.67 38.13 18.01
N GLY A 953 -5.48 36.90 17.55
CA GLY A 953 -4.93 35.79 18.34
C GLY A 953 -6.01 34.89 18.94
N SER A 954 -5.57 33.79 19.59
CA SER A 954 -6.51 32.96 20.34
C SER A 954 -7.16 33.79 21.44
N SER A 955 -8.47 33.61 21.61
CA SER A 955 -9.30 34.53 22.39
C SER A 955 -10.25 33.74 23.28
N LEU A 956 -10.59 34.25 24.45
CA LEU A 956 -11.63 33.65 25.26
C LEU A 956 -12.97 33.75 24.53
N ALA A 957 -13.74 32.67 24.53
CA ALA A 957 -15.04 32.60 23.88
C ALA A 957 -16.03 31.76 24.68
N ARG A 958 -17.30 31.85 24.29
CA ARG A 958 -18.42 31.13 24.90
C ARG A 958 -19.33 30.55 23.82
N ILE A 959 -19.84 29.34 24.06
CA ILE A 959 -21.02 28.79 23.36
C ILE A 959 -22.19 28.86 24.32
N SER A 960 -23.27 29.54 23.92
CA SER A 960 -24.53 29.62 24.67
C SER A 960 -25.63 28.92 23.87
N VAL A 961 -26.43 28.06 24.50
CA VAL A 961 -27.49 27.27 23.84
C VAL A 961 -28.84 27.59 24.48
N GLY A 962 -29.82 28.03 23.67
CA GLY A 962 -31.17 28.38 24.11
C GLY A 962 -31.36 29.85 24.50
N GLU A 963 -32.58 30.20 24.90
CA GLU A 963 -33.00 31.55 25.32
C GLU A 963 -33.01 31.74 26.85
N GLU A 964 -32.65 30.72 27.63
CA GLU A 964 -32.58 30.84 29.09
C GLU A 964 -31.37 31.71 29.48
N TYR A 965 -31.68 32.99 29.74
CA TYR A 965 -30.80 33.93 30.41
C TYR A 965 -30.73 33.56 31.89
N ASP A 966 -29.75 32.74 32.27
CA ASP A 966 -29.42 32.51 33.67
C ASP A 966 -28.30 33.50 34.08
N ALA A 967 -28.70 34.56 34.77
CA ALA A 967 -27.80 35.62 35.22
C ALA A 967 -26.70 35.11 36.17
N ASP A 968 -26.91 33.96 36.82
CA ASP A 968 -25.95 33.35 37.75
C ASP A 968 -24.91 32.45 37.02
N GLU A 969 -25.19 31.96 35.80
CA GLU A 969 -24.21 31.29 34.92
C GLU A 969 -23.43 32.27 34.01
N ASP A 970 -23.89 33.51 33.90
CA ASP A 970 -23.36 34.53 32.97
C ASP A 970 -22.07 35.22 33.44
N GLU A 971 -21.61 34.99 34.68
CA GLU A 971 -20.42 35.61 35.23
C GLU A 971 -19.16 34.72 35.10
N ALA A 972 -18.35 35.04 34.08
CA ALA A 972 -16.92 34.79 33.89
C ALA A 972 -16.55 33.85 32.72
N TYR A 973 -15.96 34.44 31.68
CA TYR A 973 -15.08 33.70 30.77
C TYR A 973 -13.98 33.02 31.59
N ILE A 974 -14.04 31.68 31.70
CA ILE A 974 -12.99 30.92 32.37
C ILE A 974 -11.77 30.92 31.46
N ASP A 975 -10.67 31.46 31.96
CA ASP A 975 -9.38 31.43 31.28
C ASP A 975 -8.68 30.09 31.51
N PRO A 976 -8.54 29.22 30.49
CA PRO A 976 -7.84 27.96 30.63
C PRO A 976 -6.34 28.12 30.94
N GLU A 977 -5.74 29.27 30.59
CA GLU A 977 -4.32 29.55 30.83
C GLU A 977 -4.00 29.76 32.31
N ALA A 978 -4.98 30.23 33.09
CA ALA A 978 -4.84 30.39 34.54
C ALA A 978 -4.89 29.05 35.31
N ILE A 979 -5.19 27.95 34.63
CA ILE A 979 -5.41 26.64 35.23
C ILE A 979 -4.27 25.69 34.86
N ASN A 980 -3.80 24.91 35.83
CA ASN A 980 -2.90 23.79 35.54
C ASN A 980 -3.69 22.63 34.87
N LEU A 981 -3.86 22.73 33.56
CA LEU A 981 -4.61 21.75 32.77
C LEU A 981 -3.90 20.39 32.69
N VAL A 982 -2.56 20.37 32.73
CA VAL A 982 -1.75 19.14 32.79
C VAL A 982 -2.15 18.29 33.99
N ARG A 983 -2.31 18.92 35.17
CA ARG A 983 -2.79 18.22 36.38
C ARG A 983 -4.16 17.58 36.19
N ARG A 984 -5.04 18.18 35.38
CA ARG A 984 -6.39 17.63 35.11
C ARG A 984 -6.34 16.40 34.21
N VAL A 985 -5.49 16.39 33.18
CA VAL A 985 -5.42 15.32 32.17
C VAL A 985 -4.41 14.19 32.49
N SER A 986 -3.52 14.43 33.43
CA SER A 986 -2.53 13.46 33.92
C SER A 986 -3.17 12.36 34.77
N THR A 987 -2.70 11.12 34.62
CA THR A 987 -3.04 9.98 35.49
C THR A 987 -2.81 10.31 36.97
N LYS A 988 -3.72 9.86 37.85
CA LYS A 988 -3.60 10.08 39.31
C LYS A 988 -2.77 9.00 40.01
N ALA A 989 -2.53 7.88 39.33
CA ALA A 989 -1.67 6.81 39.81
C ALA A 989 -0.93 6.17 38.64
N PRO A 990 0.23 5.53 38.88
CA PRO A 990 0.95 4.85 37.82
C PRO A 990 0.12 3.73 37.16
N PHE A 991 0.25 3.59 35.86
CA PHE A 991 -0.35 2.50 35.09
C PHE A 991 0.68 1.93 34.11
N HIS A 992 0.42 0.72 33.61
CA HIS A 992 1.39 -0.03 32.82
C HIS A 992 0.77 -0.61 31.55
N VAL A 993 1.45 -0.42 30.42
CA VAL A 993 1.11 -1.02 29.12
C VAL A 993 2.26 -1.93 28.70
N SER A 994 1.97 -3.22 28.58
CA SER A 994 2.99 -4.23 28.29
C SER A 994 3.21 -4.37 26.78
N SER A 995 4.46 -4.56 26.38
CA SER A 995 4.83 -4.98 25.03
C SER A 995 5.22 -6.45 25.03
N SER A 996 4.74 -7.20 24.03
CA SER A 996 5.14 -8.60 23.77
C SER A 996 6.32 -8.72 22.80
N LEU A 997 6.77 -7.60 22.21
CA LEU A 997 7.69 -7.58 21.07
C LEU A 997 9.17 -7.38 21.47
N GLY A 998 9.41 -6.86 22.66
CA GLY A 998 10.75 -6.55 23.14
C GLY A 998 10.82 -6.51 24.67
N ASP A 999 12.01 -6.26 25.19
CA ASP A 999 12.27 -6.28 26.62
C ASP A 999 12.75 -4.94 27.19
N MET A 1000 12.62 -3.86 26.42
CA MET A 1000 12.89 -2.50 26.91
C MET A 1000 11.78 -2.05 27.85
N HIS A 1001 12.13 -1.23 28.83
CA HIS A 1001 11.19 -0.67 29.78
C HIS A 1001 11.34 0.85 29.88
N VAL A 1002 10.32 1.59 29.45
CA VAL A 1002 10.32 3.05 29.40
C VAL A 1002 9.42 3.60 30.49
N ALA A 1003 9.93 4.57 31.26
CA ALA A 1003 9.09 5.40 32.12
C ALA A 1003 8.51 6.55 31.29
N LEU A 1004 7.20 6.75 31.35
CA LEU A 1004 6.53 7.86 30.68
C LEU A 1004 5.94 8.83 31.71
N ILE A 1005 6.25 10.12 31.59
CA ILE A 1005 5.61 11.19 32.36
C ILE A 1005 4.36 11.64 31.60
N ASP A 1006 3.21 11.36 32.18
CA ASP A 1006 1.90 11.63 31.59
C ASP A 1006 1.50 13.08 31.84
N CYS A 1007 1.74 13.95 30.87
CA CYS A 1007 1.25 15.33 30.85
C CYS A 1007 -0.13 15.47 30.17
N GLY A 1008 -0.79 14.36 29.85
CA GLY A 1008 -1.91 14.30 28.91
C GLY A 1008 -1.61 13.39 27.72
N VAL A 1009 -1.00 12.23 27.98
CA VAL A 1009 -0.48 11.30 26.97
C VAL A 1009 -1.55 10.91 25.97
N LYS A 1010 -1.21 10.83 24.69
CA LYS A 1010 -2.10 10.24 23.69
C LYS A 1010 -1.97 8.72 23.67
N GLU A 1011 -3.08 8.02 23.42
CA GLU A 1011 -3.08 6.57 23.15
C GLU A 1011 -2.07 6.22 22.04
N ASN A 1012 -1.90 7.09 21.02
CA ASN A 1012 -0.94 6.82 19.96
C ASN A 1012 0.54 7.02 20.35
N ILE A 1013 0.86 7.81 21.38
CA ILE A 1013 2.24 7.85 21.95
C ILE A 1013 2.56 6.50 22.59
N LEU A 1014 1.63 5.98 23.41
CA LEU A 1014 1.78 4.66 24.04
C LEU A 1014 1.95 3.58 22.99
N ARG A 1015 1.07 3.57 21.97
CA ARG A 1015 1.14 2.66 20.83
C ARG A 1015 2.47 2.72 20.10
N SER A 1016 2.99 3.94 19.88
CA SER A 1016 4.26 4.14 19.15
C SER A 1016 5.46 3.57 19.90
N LEU A 1017 5.43 3.55 21.25
CA LEU A 1017 6.47 2.96 22.08
C LEU A 1017 6.32 1.43 22.20
N VAL A 1018 5.10 0.93 22.47
CA VAL A 1018 4.89 -0.51 22.71
C VAL A 1018 5.02 -1.34 21.45
N SER A 1019 4.61 -0.81 20.29
CA SER A 1019 4.80 -1.46 18.99
C SER A 1019 6.28 -1.58 18.59
N ARG A 1020 7.16 -0.79 19.23
CA ARG A 1020 8.63 -0.82 19.07
C ARG A 1020 9.34 -1.64 20.16
N GLY A 1021 8.60 -2.41 20.94
CA GLY A 1021 9.18 -3.35 21.91
C GLY A 1021 9.50 -2.77 23.30
N ALA A 1022 9.06 -1.55 23.62
CA ALA A 1022 9.12 -1.03 24.99
C ALA A 1022 7.82 -1.31 25.74
N SER A 1023 7.90 -2.00 26.88
CA SER A 1023 6.84 -1.88 27.88
C SER A 1023 6.90 -0.49 28.51
N VAL A 1024 5.75 0.12 28.79
CA VAL A 1024 5.67 1.50 29.26
C VAL A 1024 5.00 1.55 30.63
N THR A 1025 5.68 2.14 31.60
CA THR A 1025 5.07 2.51 32.89
C THR A 1025 4.85 4.02 32.90
N CYS A 1026 3.58 4.43 32.93
CA CYS A 1026 3.18 5.82 32.93
C CYS A 1026 3.02 6.33 34.36
N PHE A 1027 3.57 7.52 34.63
CA PHE A 1027 3.57 8.18 35.93
C PHE A 1027 2.82 9.51 35.86
N PRO A 1028 2.24 9.99 36.98
CA PRO A 1028 1.71 11.34 37.09
C PRO A 1028 2.74 12.40 36.69
N PHE A 1029 2.27 13.54 36.16
CA PHE A 1029 3.11 14.59 35.59
C PHE A 1029 4.17 15.14 36.58
N ASP A 1030 3.86 15.16 37.87
CA ASP A 1030 4.69 15.68 38.96
C ASP A 1030 5.55 14.61 39.65
N TYR A 1031 5.53 13.38 39.15
CA TYR A 1031 6.25 12.26 39.75
C TYR A 1031 7.78 12.51 39.79
N PRO A 1032 8.47 12.21 40.90
CA PRO A 1032 9.91 12.46 41.07
C PRO A 1032 10.75 11.44 40.30
N ILE A 1033 10.69 11.48 38.97
CA ILE A 1033 11.24 10.47 38.06
C ILE A 1033 12.75 10.25 38.24
N HIS A 1034 13.49 11.30 38.57
CA HIS A 1034 14.92 11.23 38.86
C HIS A 1034 15.29 10.23 39.98
N LYS A 1035 14.38 9.96 40.93
CA LYS A 1035 14.59 8.99 42.01
C LYS A 1035 14.48 7.54 41.55
N VAL A 1036 13.72 7.26 40.50
CA VAL A 1036 13.44 5.88 40.04
C VAL A 1036 13.94 5.58 38.63
N ALA A 1037 14.44 6.58 37.89
CA ALA A 1037 14.87 6.43 36.49
C ALA A 1037 15.89 5.31 36.27
N HIS A 1038 16.69 4.97 37.29
CA HIS A 1038 17.65 3.87 37.25
C HIS A 1038 17.00 2.47 37.14
N HIS A 1039 15.67 2.35 37.28
CA HIS A 1039 14.91 1.13 37.03
C HIS A 1039 14.36 1.01 35.60
N PHE A 1040 14.68 1.98 34.73
CA PHE A 1040 14.16 2.08 33.37
C PHE A 1040 15.30 2.22 32.37
N ASP A 1041 15.00 1.92 31.11
CA ASP A 1041 15.94 2.01 30.00
C ASP A 1041 15.82 3.35 29.23
N GLY A 1042 14.70 4.06 29.41
CA GLY A 1042 14.43 5.37 28.83
C GLY A 1042 13.37 6.16 29.62
N VAL A 1043 13.39 7.48 29.48
CA VAL A 1043 12.33 8.38 29.98
C VAL A 1043 11.66 9.12 28.83
N PHE A 1044 10.33 9.04 28.74
CA PHE A 1044 9.54 9.75 27.75
C PHE A 1044 8.63 10.79 28.41
N ILE A 1045 8.48 11.98 27.84
CA ILE A 1045 7.57 13.01 28.33
C ILE A 1045 6.51 13.28 27.25
N SER A 1046 5.24 13.07 27.60
CA SER A 1046 4.16 13.17 26.63
C SER A 1046 3.80 14.61 26.25
N ASN A 1047 2.88 14.73 25.30
CA ASN A 1047 2.12 15.96 25.06
C ASN A 1047 1.26 16.35 26.28
N GLY A 1048 0.69 17.56 26.21
CA GLY A 1048 -0.20 18.09 27.23
C GLY A 1048 -0.77 19.48 26.87
N PRO A 1049 -1.84 19.91 27.56
CA PRO A 1049 -2.49 21.21 27.37
C PRO A 1049 -1.89 22.32 28.25
N GLY A 1050 -2.23 23.57 27.92
CA GLY A 1050 -2.05 24.73 28.80
C GLY A 1050 -0.62 25.29 28.85
N ASP A 1051 -0.39 26.16 29.84
CA ASP A 1051 0.89 26.85 30.03
C ASP A 1051 1.93 25.93 30.69
N PRO A 1052 3.10 25.71 30.07
CA PRO A 1052 4.15 24.86 30.64
C PRO A 1052 4.73 25.38 31.96
N THR A 1053 4.58 26.68 32.27
CA THR A 1053 5.09 27.29 33.50
C THR A 1053 4.35 26.81 34.76
N HIS A 1054 3.15 26.24 34.62
CA HIS A 1054 2.43 25.60 35.73
C HIS A 1054 3.05 24.27 36.19
N CYS A 1055 3.97 23.70 35.41
CA CYS A 1055 4.59 22.39 35.68
C CYS A 1055 5.95 22.51 36.39
N THR A 1056 6.08 23.43 37.34
CA THR A 1056 7.35 23.73 38.03
C THR A 1056 7.98 22.51 38.70
N THR A 1057 7.18 21.66 39.34
CA THR A 1057 7.64 20.40 39.96
C THR A 1057 8.22 19.44 38.92
N THR A 1058 7.56 19.30 37.77
CA THR A 1058 8.05 18.45 36.67
C THR A 1058 9.37 18.98 36.12
N VAL A 1059 9.47 20.29 35.90
CA VAL A 1059 10.71 20.96 35.46
C VAL A 1059 11.85 20.73 36.46
N HIS A 1060 11.58 20.85 37.76
CA HIS A 1060 12.56 20.54 38.81
C HIS A 1060 13.03 19.08 38.73
N ASN A 1061 12.09 18.13 38.61
CA ASN A 1061 12.39 16.71 38.54
C ASN A 1061 13.20 16.35 37.28
N LEU A 1062 12.91 16.97 36.14
CA LEU A 1062 13.65 16.78 34.89
C LEU A 1062 15.05 17.39 34.98
N ARG A 1063 15.21 18.57 35.59
CA ARG A 1063 16.53 19.17 35.83
C ARG A 1063 17.40 18.25 36.70
N LYS A 1064 16.83 17.71 37.79
CA LYS A 1064 17.50 16.72 38.62
C LYS A 1064 17.86 15.45 37.85
N LEU A 1065 16.96 14.95 36.99
CA LEU A 1065 17.24 13.80 36.13
C LEU A 1065 18.44 14.09 35.20
N PHE A 1066 18.50 15.28 34.61
CA PHE A 1066 19.60 15.68 33.75
C PHE A 1066 20.91 15.78 34.52
N GLU A 1067 20.90 16.24 35.76
CA GLU A 1067 22.09 16.30 36.63
C GLU A 1067 22.58 14.90 37.06
N THR A 1068 21.67 13.95 37.30
CA THR A 1068 22.00 12.69 38.00
C THR A 1068 22.02 11.42 37.13
N SER A 1069 21.55 11.46 35.88
CA SER A 1069 21.39 10.25 35.05
C SER A 1069 21.77 10.47 33.60
N GLN A 1070 22.34 9.47 32.92
CA GLN A 1070 22.61 9.50 31.46
C GLN A 1070 21.54 8.78 30.63
N ILE A 1071 20.38 8.48 31.23
CA ILE A 1071 19.28 7.80 30.57
C ILE A 1071 18.80 8.59 29.34
N PRO A 1072 18.46 7.93 28.22
CA PRO A 1072 17.84 8.57 27.06
C PRO A 1072 16.52 9.23 27.41
N VAL A 1073 16.31 10.44 26.88
CA VAL A 1073 15.08 11.22 27.13
C VAL A 1073 14.50 11.77 25.83
N MET A 1074 13.20 11.58 25.62
CA MET A 1074 12.46 12.21 24.52
C MET A 1074 11.20 12.92 25.03
N GLY A 1075 10.93 14.13 24.52
CA GLY A 1075 9.71 14.89 24.82
C GLY A 1075 8.96 15.31 23.57
N ILE A 1076 7.62 15.24 23.60
CA ILE A 1076 6.73 15.68 22.53
C ILE A 1076 5.83 16.83 23.01
N CYS A 1077 5.72 17.90 22.22
CA CYS A 1077 4.82 19.04 22.49
C CYS A 1077 5.06 19.66 23.88
N MET A 1078 4.17 19.45 24.86
CA MET A 1078 4.43 19.84 26.26
C MET A 1078 5.76 19.27 26.78
N GLY A 1079 6.10 18.03 26.44
CA GLY A 1079 7.38 17.43 26.81
C GLY A 1079 8.59 18.16 26.24
N HIS A 1080 8.48 18.73 25.04
CA HIS A 1080 9.52 19.59 24.47
C HIS A 1080 9.70 20.88 25.30
N GLN A 1081 8.60 21.53 25.65
CA GLN A 1081 8.60 22.76 26.45
C GLN A 1081 9.17 22.52 27.85
N LEU A 1082 8.82 21.40 28.50
CA LEU A 1082 9.32 21.05 29.83
C LEU A 1082 10.83 20.70 29.82
N ILE A 1083 11.31 20.03 28.77
CA ILE A 1083 12.75 19.80 28.57
C ILE A 1083 13.47 21.14 28.42
N ALA A 1084 12.93 22.06 27.62
CA ALA A 1084 13.51 23.38 27.41
C ALA A 1084 13.59 24.20 28.70
N LEU A 1085 12.51 24.24 29.50
CA LEU A 1085 12.50 24.91 30.81
C LEU A 1085 13.49 24.26 31.79
N ALA A 1086 13.62 22.93 31.78
CA ALA A 1086 14.60 22.21 32.59
C ALA A 1086 16.04 22.55 32.18
N ALA A 1087 16.27 22.73 30.87
CA ALA A 1087 17.53 23.17 30.26
C ALA A 1087 17.86 24.66 30.47
N GLY A 1088 16.92 25.44 31.03
CA GLY A 1088 17.11 26.86 31.36
C GLY A 1088 16.58 27.85 30.32
N ALA A 1089 15.91 27.37 29.27
CA ALA A 1089 15.25 28.22 28.28
C ALA A 1089 13.93 28.81 28.79
N LYS A 1090 13.35 29.73 28.02
CA LYS A 1090 12.02 30.30 28.24
C LYS A 1090 11.02 29.82 27.17
N THR A 1091 9.74 29.85 27.52
CA THR A 1091 8.64 29.59 26.60
C THR A 1091 7.85 30.87 26.33
N ILE A 1092 7.35 31.02 25.11
CA ILE A 1092 6.56 32.16 24.66
C ILE A 1092 5.18 31.69 24.16
N LYS A 1093 4.12 32.43 24.50
CA LYS A 1093 2.79 32.18 23.95
C LYS A 1093 2.76 32.64 22.50
N LEU A 1094 2.31 31.76 21.60
CA LEU A 1094 2.10 32.09 20.19
C LEU A 1094 0.79 32.85 20.02
N LYS A 1095 0.75 33.78 19.07
CA LYS A 1095 -0.42 34.64 18.81
C LYS A 1095 -1.73 33.85 18.67
N TYR A 1096 -1.76 32.81 17.84
CA TYR A 1096 -2.92 31.92 17.68
C TYR A 1096 -2.56 30.42 17.80
N GLY A 1097 -1.27 30.10 17.97
CA GLY A 1097 -0.75 28.73 18.04
C GLY A 1097 -0.86 27.93 16.75
N ASN A 1098 -0.03 26.90 16.60
CA ASN A 1098 -0.05 26.03 15.43
C ASN A 1098 -0.99 24.84 15.67
N ARG A 1099 -2.14 24.81 14.99
CA ARG A 1099 -3.18 23.78 15.08
C ARG A 1099 -3.58 23.29 13.68
N ALA A 1100 -2.70 22.52 13.07
CA ALA A 1100 -2.80 22.15 11.67
C ALA A 1100 -2.04 20.86 11.36
N HIS A 1101 -2.49 20.18 10.31
CA HIS A 1101 -1.68 19.18 9.63
C HIS A 1101 -0.91 19.84 8.47
N ASN A 1102 0.19 19.21 8.08
CA ASN A 1102 1.05 19.62 6.98
C ASN A 1102 1.88 20.89 7.23
N ILE A 1103 2.36 21.09 8.46
CA ILE A 1103 3.26 22.20 8.78
C ILE A 1103 4.72 21.81 8.52
N PRO A 1104 5.47 22.55 7.68
CA PRO A 1104 6.85 22.24 7.37
C PRO A 1104 7.79 22.57 8.55
N ALA A 1105 8.55 21.58 8.99
CA ALA A 1105 9.61 21.72 9.99
C ALA A 1105 10.96 21.30 9.40
N LEU A 1106 11.91 22.24 9.34
CA LEU A 1106 13.27 21.99 8.86
C LEU A 1106 14.11 21.35 9.95
N ASP A 1107 14.63 20.15 9.70
CA ASP A 1107 15.69 19.53 10.49
C ASP A 1107 17.00 20.26 10.24
N LEU A 1108 17.49 21.00 11.23
CA LEU A 1108 18.72 21.77 11.15
C LEU A 1108 19.98 20.88 11.15
N THR A 1109 19.85 19.61 11.53
CA THR A 1109 20.98 18.67 11.55
C THR A 1109 21.19 17.98 10.20
N THR A 1110 20.14 17.84 9.40
CA THR A 1110 20.20 17.14 8.10
C THR A 1110 19.88 18.03 6.90
N GLY A 1111 19.30 19.21 7.12
CA GLY A 1111 18.78 20.09 6.06
C GLY A 1111 17.49 19.59 5.41
N LYS A 1112 16.85 18.55 5.96
CA LYS A 1112 15.60 17.99 5.44
C LYS A 1112 14.40 18.73 6.01
N CYS A 1113 13.41 19.03 5.16
CA CYS A 1113 12.12 19.53 5.61
C CYS A 1113 11.15 18.36 5.82
N HIS A 1114 10.53 18.29 6.99
CA HIS A 1114 9.52 17.31 7.35
C HIS A 1114 8.14 17.96 7.38
N ILE A 1115 7.13 17.23 6.91
CA ILE A 1115 5.74 17.66 6.97
C ILE A 1115 5.14 17.13 8.28
N THR A 1116 4.69 18.02 9.16
CA THR A 1116 4.37 17.70 10.55
C THR A 1116 2.92 18.03 10.92
N SER A 1117 2.45 17.47 12.04
CA SER A 1117 1.18 17.81 12.67
C SER A 1117 1.43 18.59 13.96
N GLN A 1118 0.76 19.71 14.14
CA GLN A 1118 0.96 20.60 15.29
C GLN A 1118 -0.37 20.94 15.94
N ASN A 1119 -0.41 21.04 17.28
CA ASN A 1119 -1.59 21.45 18.04
C ASN A 1119 -1.27 22.38 19.23
N HIS A 1120 -0.11 23.03 19.22
CA HIS A 1120 0.47 23.72 20.36
C HIS A 1120 0.22 25.24 20.33
N GLY A 1121 0.13 25.85 21.51
CA GLY A 1121 -0.07 27.30 21.70
C GLY A 1121 1.17 28.05 22.19
N TYR A 1122 2.26 27.36 22.47
CA TYR A 1122 3.49 27.92 23.02
C TYR A 1122 4.68 27.37 22.25
N ALA A 1123 5.73 28.18 22.11
CA ALA A 1123 7.00 27.79 21.53
C ALA A 1123 8.15 28.07 22.51
N VAL A 1124 9.29 27.43 22.30
CA VAL A 1124 10.51 27.73 23.03
C VAL A 1124 11.22 28.92 22.39
N ASP A 1125 11.76 29.82 23.21
CA ASP A 1125 12.65 30.89 22.75
C ASP A 1125 14.10 30.36 22.67
N PRO A 1126 14.60 30.04 21.46
CA PRO A 1126 15.92 29.42 21.31
C PRO A 1126 17.06 30.36 21.71
N THR A 1127 16.84 31.69 21.76
CA THR A 1127 17.86 32.66 22.16
C THR A 1127 18.25 32.55 23.64
N THR A 1128 17.42 31.85 24.43
CA THR A 1128 17.63 31.62 25.86
C THR A 1128 18.25 30.25 26.16
N LEU A 1129 18.54 29.44 25.13
CA LEU A 1129 19.17 28.13 25.32
C LEU A 1129 20.60 28.28 25.85
N THR A 1130 20.96 27.40 26.78
CA THR A 1130 22.35 27.26 27.23
C THR A 1130 23.19 26.57 26.15
N SER A 1131 24.51 26.75 26.19
CA SER A 1131 25.44 26.23 25.17
C SER A 1131 25.49 24.70 25.08
N GLU A 1132 24.86 23.97 26.00
CA GLU A 1132 24.76 22.50 25.97
C GLU A 1132 23.68 22.00 25.02
N TRP A 1133 22.81 22.89 24.55
CA TRP A 1133 21.66 22.57 23.71
C TRP A 1133 21.75 23.31 22.39
N ARG A 1134 21.09 22.76 21.38
CA ARG A 1134 20.87 23.43 20.11
C ARG A 1134 19.49 23.10 19.56
N GLU A 1135 19.04 23.95 18.67
CA GLU A 1135 17.82 23.71 17.91
C GLU A 1135 17.96 22.45 17.06
N TYR A 1136 16.91 21.65 17.02
CA TYR A 1136 16.81 20.46 16.17
C TYR A 1136 15.90 20.72 14.97
N PHE A 1137 14.71 21.28 15.22
CA PHE A 1137 13.76 21.62 14.17
C PHE A 1137 13.33 23.08 14.26
N THR A 1138 13.04 23.69 13.11
CA THR A 1138 12.47 25.03 13.01
C THR A 1138 11.29 25.03 12.05
N ASN A 1139 10.18 25.67 12.44
CA ASN A 1139 9.01 25.84 11.58
C ASN A 1139 9.33 26.81 10.44
N LEU A 1140 9.09 26.41 9.19
CA LEU A 1140 9.39 27.28 8.06
C LEU A 1140 8.37 28.41 7.85
N ASN A 1141 7.19 28.31 8.46
CA ASN A 1141 6.13 29.30 8.28
C ASN A 1141 6.30 30.52 9.20
N ASP A 1142 6.63 30.32 10.47
CA ASP A 1142 6.68 31.35 11.51
C ASP A 1142 8.01 31.41 12.26
N GLN A 1143 8.97 30.54 11.89
CA GLN A 1143 10.30 30.44 12.52
C GLN A 1143 10.26 30.01 14.00
N SER A 1144 9.15 29.43 14.49
CA SER A 1144 9.12 28.87 15.84
C SER A 1144 10.11 27.71 15.97
N ASN A 1145 10.69 27.56 17.16
CA ASN A 1145 11.47 26.37 17.48
C ASN A 1145 10.53 25.16 17.58
N GLU A 1146 10.84 24.12 16.81
CA GLU A 1146 10.02 22.91 16.70
C GLU A 1146 10.69 21.68 17.30
N GLY A 1147 11.85 21.85 17.92
CA GLY A 1147 12.59 20.75 18.55
C GLY A 1147 13.95 21.18 19.07
N LEU A 1148 14.43 20.47 20.10
CA LEU A 1148 15.75 20.66 20.71
C LEU A 1148 16.52 19.35 20.71
N ILE A 1149 17.85 19.45 20.68
CA ILE A 1149 18.75 18.32 20.88
C ILE A 1149 19.93 18.73 21.76
N HIS A 1150 20.29 17.87 22.71
CA HIS A 1150 21.47 18.06 23.55
C HIS A 1150 22.75 17.74 22.76
N ASN A 1151 23.83 18.49 22.98
CA ASN A 1151 25.04 18.38 22.17
C ASN A 1151 25.79 17.04 22.33
N SER A 1152 25.80 16.46 23.52
CA SER A 1152 26.54 15.23 23.85
C SER A 1152 25.71 14.07 24.42
N ARG A 1153 24.44 14.29 24.79
CA ARG A 1153 23.63 13.32 25.53
C ARG A 1153 22.45 12.86 24.67
N PRO A 1154 21.90 11.66 24.88
CA PRO A 1154 20.78 11.13 24.11
C PRO A 1154 19.43 11.76 24.55
N ILE A 1155 19.37 13.10 24.55
CA ILE A 1155 18.20 13.88 24.91
C ILE A 1155 17.80 14.73 23.72
N PHE A 1156 16.58 14.55 23.23
CA PHE A 1156 16.02 15.37 22.16
C PHE A 1156 14.50 15.51 22.31
N SER A 1157 13.91 16.44 21.58
CA SER A 1157 12.48 16.72 21.66
C SER A 1157 11.92 17.27 20.35
N ALA A 1158 10.62 17.14 20.18
CA ALA A 1158 9.87 17.71 19.07
C ALA A 1158 8.63 18.44 19.62
N GLN A 1159 8.38 19.66 19.14
CA GLN A 1159 7.22 20.47 19.51
C GLN A 1159 5.97 20.02 18.74
N PHE A 1160 6.14 19.50 17.52
CA PHE A 1160 5.11 18.83 16.72
C PHE A 1160 4.83 17.40 17.21
N HIS A 1161 3.88 16.72 16.56
CA HIS A 1161 3.37 15.39 16.91
C HIS A 1161 3.77 14.33 15.87
N PRO A 1162 4.91 13.65 16.04
CA PRO A 1162 5.31 12.51 15.21
C PRO A 1162 4.32 11.35 15.24
N GLU A 1163 3.49 11.28 16.28
CA GLU A 1163 2.46 10.27 16.49
C GLU A 1163 1.10 10.66 15.89
N ALA A 1164 0.92 11.81 15.25
CA ALA A 1164 -0.43 12.23 14.87
C ALA A 1164 -1.07 11.29 13.83
N LYS A 1165 -2.24 10.73 14.16
CA LYS A 1165 -2.95 9.77 13.29
C LYS A 1165 -3.77 10.45 12.18
N GLY A 1166 -4.25 11.67 12.42
CA GLY A 1166 -4.99 12.47 11.42
C GLY A 1166 -4.10 13.18 10.39
N GLY A 1167 -2.78 13.13 10.55
CA GLY A 1167 -1.81 13.91 9.77
C GLY A 1167 -0.63 13.09 9.23
N PRO A 1168 0.39 13.74 8.65
CA PRO A 1168 1.56 13.10 8.04
C PRO A 1168 2.35 12.22 9.02
N LEU A 1169 2.90 11.10 8.54
CA LEU A 1169 3.69 10.14 9.32
C LEU A 1169 5.21 10.29 9.11
N ASP A 1170 5.63 11.33 8.36
CA ASP A 1170 7.01 11.59 7.92
C ASP A 1170 8.03 11.73 9.05
N SER A 1171 7.58 12.02 10.27
CA SER A 1171 8.44 12.20 11.44
C SER A 1171 8.37 11.04 12.45
N ALA A 1172 7.61 9.98 12.16
CA ALA A 1172 7.47 8.81 13.04
C ALA A 1172 8.82 8.14 13.37
N TYR A 1173 9.84 8.32 12.53
CA TYR A 1173 11.22 7.87 12.75
C TYR A 1173 11.85 8.41 14.05
N LEU A 1174 11.32 9.51 14.62
CA LEU A 1174 11.81 10.04 15.89
C LEU A 1174 11.57 9.08 17.05
N PHE A 1175 10.50 8.28 17.00
CA PHE A 1175 10.33 7.17 17.96
C PHE A 1175 11.38 6.09 17.74
N ASP A 1176 11.71 5.75 16.49
CA ASP A 1176 12.77 4.77 16.19
C ASP A 1176 14.13 5.25 16.73
N LYS A 1177 14.48 6.52 16.49
CA LYS A 1177 15.70 7.15 17.03
C LYS A 1177 15.75 7.13 18.56
N TYR A 1178 14.63 7.38 19.24
CA TYR A 1178 14.56 7.29 20.69
C TYR A 1178 14.77 5.85 21.17
N MET A 1179 14.11 4.88 20.52
CA MET A 1179 14.23 3.47 20.87
C MET A 1179 15.65 2.92 20.63
N GLU A 1180 16.34 3.40 19.58
CA GLU A 1180 17.77 3.12 19.37
C GLU A 1180 18.62 3.62 20.53
N ASN A 1181 18.40 4.85 21.00
CA ASN A 1181 19.12 5.38 22.16
C ASN A 1181 18.84 4.56 23.43
N VAL A 1182 17.59 4.15 23.66
CA VAL A 1182 17.17 3.28 24.78
C VAL A 1182 17.89 1.93 24.71
N GLN A 1183 17.91 1.29 23.54
CA GLN A 1183 18.59 0.03 23.34
C GLN A 1183 20.11 0.16 23.55
N GLN A 1184 20.72 1.23 23.06
CA GLN A 1184 22.15 1.51 23.27
C GLN A 1184 22.44 1.69 24.76
N TYR A 1185 21.67 2.51 25.47
CA TYR A 1185 21.83 2.71 26.91
C TYR A 1185 21.70 1.41 27.70
N LYS A 1186 20.66 0.63 27.41
CA LYS A 1186 20.43 -0.69 28.03
C LYS A 1186 21.60 -1.64 27.80
N SER A 1187 22.14 -1.68 26.59
CA SER A 1187 23.27 -2.55 26.23
C SER A 1187 24.55 -2.15 26.98
N HIS A 1188 24.79 -0.85 27.16
CA HIS A 1188 25.92 -0.35 27.97
C HIS A 1188 25.74 -0.68 29.45
N GLN A 1189 24.52 -0.55 30.00
CA GLN A 1189 24.24 -0.89 31.40
C GLN A 1189 24.40 -2.40 31.68
N ALA A 1190 23.99 -3.27 30.75
CA ALA A 1190 24.19 -4.72 30.86
C ALA A 1190 25.68 -5.11 30.88
N GLY A 1191 26.55 -4.33 30.25
CA GLY A 1191 28.01 -4.51 30.32
C GLY A 1191 28.64 -4.05 31.64
N LEU A 1192 27.92 -3.26 32.44
CA LEU A 1192 28.39 -2.67 33.70
C LEU A 1192 27.73 -3.30 34.95
N SER A 1193 26.56 -3.92 34.83
CA SER A 1193 25.88 -4.62 35.93
C SER A 1193 24.93 -5.73 35.44
N GLU A 1194 24.71 -6.77 36.25
CA GLU A 1194 23.71 -7.83 35.98
C GLU A 1194 22.25 -7.37 36.18
N ARG A 1195 21.99 -6.07 36.36
CA ARG A 1195 20.63 -5.57 36.63
C ARG A 1195 19.77 -5.60 35.38
N ASN A 1196 18.70 -6.39 35.45
CA ASN A 1196 17.67 -6.44 34.42
C ASN A 1196 16.53 -5.49 34.79
N ASN A 1197 16.34 -4.42 34.01
CA ASN A 1197 15.26 -3.43 34.20
C ASN A 1197 13.88 -3.91 33.73
N LYS A 1198 13.74 -5.20 33.41
CA LYS A 1198 12.44 -5.83 33.13
C LYS A 1198 11.49 -5.57 34.31
N PRO A 1199 10.26 -5.09 34.05
CA PRO A 1199 9.27 -4.94 35.09
C PRO A 1199 8.96 -6.32 35.68
N SER A 1200 9.06 -6.46 37.01
CA SER A 1200 8.76 -7.74 37.66
C SER A 1200 7.31 -8.14 37.38
N PRO A 1201 7.00 -9.44 37.18
CA PRO A 1201 5.62 -9.90 36.97
C PRO A 1201 4.67 -9.41 38.06
N LEU A 1202 5.13 -9.37 39.32
CA LEU A 1202 4.38 -8.85 40.45
C LEU A 1202 4.05 -7.36 40.32
N LEU A 1203 5.00 -6.53 39.86
CA LEU A 1203 4.76 -5.10 39.61
C LEU A 1203 3.77 -4.90 38.46
N VAL A 1204 3.87 -5.72 37.41
CA VAL A 1204 2.96 -5.70 36.27
C VAL A 1204 1.53 -6.05 36.70
N ASP A 1205 1.36 -7.01 37.62
CA ASP A 1205 0.05 -7.42 38.14
C ASP A 1205 -0.56 -6.42 39.12
N LEU A 1206 0.27 -5.64 39.83
CA LEU A 1206 -0.19 -4.64 40.80
C LEU A 1206 -0.65 -3.32 40.17
N LEU A 1207 -0.14 -2.97 38.98
CA LEU A 1207 -0.44 -1.71 38.31
C LEU A 1207 -1.70 -1.80 37.43
N SER A 1208 -2.45 -0.69 37.35
CA SER A 1208 -3.56 -0.54 36.40
C SER A 1208 -3.06 -0.72 34.97
N LYS A 1209 -3.91 -1.24 34.07
CA LYS A 1209 -3.60 -1.35 32.63
C LYS A 1209 -4.06 -0.14 31.82
N GLN A 1210 -4.70 0.82 32.46
CA GLN A 1210 -5.27 2.02 31.84
C GLN A 1210 -5.08 3.23 32.74
N ARG A 1211 -5.23 4.43 32.18
CA ARG A 1211 -5.15 5.70 32.91
C ARG A 1211 -6.09 5.71 34.11
N VAL A 1212 -5.61 6.16 35.26
CA VAL A 1212 -6.36 6.13 36.53
C VAL A 1212 -6.89 7.52 36.88
N GLY A 1213 -8.20 7.62 37.13
CA GLY A 1213 -8.81 8.80 37.74
C GLY A 1213 -8.84 10.06 36.86
N VAL A 1214 -8.88 9.90 35.53
CA VAL A 1214 -8.96 11.03 34.58
C VAL A 1214 -10.29 11.02 33.85
N HIS A 1215 -11.11 12.03 34.14
CA HIS A 1215 -12.39 12.24 33.47
C HIS A 1215 -12.62 13.75 33.27
N PRO A 1216 -13.10 14.19 32.10
CA PRO A 1216 -13.43 15.60 31.83
C PRO A 1216 -14.39 16.30 32.80
N ALA A 1217 -15.16 15.55 33.57
CA ALA A 1217 -16.23 16.02 34.45
C ALA A 1217 -15.87 15.88 35.94
N ALA A 1218 -14.71 15.27 36.26
CA ALA A 1218 -14.28 15.13 37.63
C ALA A 1218 -13.91 16.51 38.20
N PRO A 1219 -14.42 16.89 39.40
CA PRO A 1219 -13.94 18.08 40.10
C PRO A 1219 -12.45 17.94 40.41
N ASP A 1220 -11.77 19.08 40.62
CA ASP A 1220 -10.34 19.07 40.95
C ASP A 1220 -10.12 18.23 42.22
N PHE A 1221 -9.45 17.09 42.06
CA PHE A 1221 -9.14 16.18 43.15
C PHE A 1221 -8.16 16.90 44.09
N GLU A 1222 -8.59 17.25 45.31
CA GLU A 1222 -7.72 17.78 46.37
C GLU A 1222 -6.79 16.72 46.98
N GLY A 1223 -6.94 15.43 46.63
CA GLY A 1223 -6.15 14.34 47.16
C GLY A 1223 -4.96 13.93 46.29
N HIS A 1224 -3.88 14.72 46.27
CA HIS A 1224 -2.54 14.15 46.09
C HIS A 1224 -1.75 14.40 47.35
N ALA A 1225 -1.48 13.33 48.10
CA ALA A 1225 -0.57 13.36 49.23
C ALA A 1225 0.80 13.84 48.76
N ALA A 1226 1.12 15.09 49.10
CA ALA A 1226 2.48 15.58 49.14
C ALA A 1226 3.26 14.74 50.16
N GLY A 1227 4.45 14.28 49.77
CA GLY A 1227 5.54 13.87 50.66
C GLY A 1227 5.19 12.96 51.84
N MET A 1228 5.42 11.65 51.68
CA MET A 1228 6.03 10.91 52.79
C MET A 1228 7.51 11.33 52.85
N ASP A 1229 7.77 12.49 53.45
CA ASP A 1229 9.11 12.87 53.90
C ASP A 1229 9.22 12.48 55.38
N GLY A 1230 10.20 11.61 55.67
CA GLY A 1230 10.74 11.34 57.00
C GLY A 1230 9.80 10.71 58.03
N GLN A 1231 9.85 9.38 58.19
CA GLN A 1231 9.85 8.82 59.54
C GLN A 1231 10.65 7.52 59.65
N GLN A 1232 11.64 7.63 60.52
CA GLN A 1232 12.54 6.61 61.04
C GLN A 1232 11.72 5.55 61.79
N ILE A 1233 12.03 4.28 61.57
CA ILE A 1233 11.52 3.18 62.39
C ILE A 1233 12.23 3.30 63.75
N ASP A 1234 11.49 3.59 64.83
CA ASP A 1234 11.80 2.97 66.12
C ASP A 1234 10.60 2.91 67.11
N ILE A 1235 10.79 2.03 68.08
CA ILE A 1235 9.83 1.21 68.83
C ILE A 1235 8.93 1.94 69.85
N GLY A 1236 7.65 1.54 69.91
CA GLY A 1236 6.94 1.24 71.19
C GLY A 1236 6.07 2.32 71.85
N GLY A 1237 4.80 1.93 72.11
CA GLY A 1237 4.07 2.29 73.34
C GLY A 1237 3.14 3.51 73.30
N PRO A 1238 2.09 3.54 74.16
CA PRO A 1238 0.85 4.28 73.90
C PRO A 1238 0.68 5.55 74.77
N VAL A 1239 -0.44 6.24 74.52
CA VAL A 1239 -1.21 7.16 75.40
C VAL A 1239 -1.29 8.62 74.92
N ALA A 1240 -2.54 9.09 74.84
CA ALA A 1240 -3.07 10.42 74.52
C ALA A 1240 -2.87 11.42 75.70
N PRO A 1241 -3.63 12.54 75.90
CA PRO A 1241 -4.52 13.36 75.05
C PRO A 1241 -4.34 14.91 75.25
N SER A 1242 -5.33 15.70 74.77
CA SER A 1242 -5.80 17.05 75.23
C SER A 1242 -5.01 18.31 74.80
N TYR A 1243 -5.58 19.50 74.49
CA TYR A 1243 -6.89 20.18 74.64
C TYR A 1243 -6.87 21.43 73.70
N GLN A 1244 -7.90 21.83 72.92
CA GLN A 1244 -9.02 22.79 73.22
C GLN A 1244 -8.57 24.13 73.88
N PRO A 1245 -9.21 25.33 73.66
CA PRO A 1245 -10.67 25.54 73.46
C PRO A 1245 -11.23 26.80 72.67
N ILE A 1246 -12.50 26.67 72.20
CA ILE A 1246 -13.72 27.54 72.36
C ILE A 1246 -13.75 28.96 71.69
N THR A 1247 -14.78 29.40 70.93
CA THR A 1247 -16.24 29.66 71.21
C THR A 1247 -17.12 29.50 69.94
N GLN A 1248 -18.17 28.64 69.88
CA GLN A 1248 -19.63 28.86 70.13
C GLN A 1248 -20.29 30.08 69.42
N LYS A 1249 -21.53 30.10 68.88
CA LYS A 1249 -22.69 29.24 68.47
C LYS A 1249 -23.77 30.26 67.94
N PRO A 1250 -25.05 29.94 67.61
CA PRO A 1250 -25.71 28.84 66.88
C PRO A 1250 -26.69 29.37 65.77
N VAL A 1251 -27.28 28.51 64.94
CA VAL A 1251 -28.52 28.83 64.19
C VAL A 1251 -29.60 27.83 64.55
N ALA A 1252 -30.76 28.35 64.96
CA ALA A 1252 -31.96 27.61 65.28
C ALA A 1252 -32.79 27.31 64.02
N SER A 1253 -33.59 26.25 64.15
CA SER A 1253 -34.51 25.66 63.18
C SER A 1253 -35.75 26.50 62.84
N ALA A 1254 -36.30 26.17 61.67
CA ALA A 1254 -37.72 26.11 61.28
C ALA A 1254 -38.40 27.38 60.71
N ALA A 1255 -38.63 27.36 59.38
CA ALA A 1255 -39.93 27.45 58.72
C ALA A 1255 -39.80 26.96 57.28
#